data_AF-A0A1C4ZIR7-F1
#
_entry.id   AF-A0A1C4ZIR7-F1
#
_cell.length_a   1.000
_cell.length_b   1.000
_cell.length_c   1.000
_cell.angle_alpha   90.00
_cell.angle_beta   90.00
_cell.angle_gamma   90.00
#
_symmetry.space_group_name_H-M   'P 1'
#
loop_
_entity.id
_entity.type
_entity.pdbx_description
1 polymer ?
#
loop_
_entity_poly.entity_id
_entity_poly.type
_entity_poly.pdbx_seq_one_letter_code
_entity_poly.pdbx_strand_id
1 'polypeptide(L)'
;MIPIRRRHLALLTATALALTSAGAGVAHAEVPPDAPEQLSNGDFSAGVSPWFSYGTGTLDAADGRLCTTVPGGSANPWDAGIGQDGVRLNAGAEYRLGFDVSAIPGAAVKAVLQLGSAPYTTYAAVGATAGSESTRVGQTFTVPDDNPAAQLIFQVGGSAAEQRICLDNVSLRGGEVAPPYQPDTGPRVRVNQVGYLPGGPKNATVVTEATDALRWELRSAAGAVVASGESTTHGVDAASGQHVQTVDFSAYRTPGTGYTLVADGETSHPFDISGDRYDRLRADSLQFFYAQRSGIPIDGDLIGAEYARPAGHVGVAPNQGDTEVSCQPGVCDYSLDVRGGWYDAGDHGKYVVNGGIATYQLLNTFERTKTAETADGGAALGDATLRVPERGNGVPDVLDEARWELEFLLRMQVPAGRPLAGMAHHKIHDRNWTGLPLAPHEDPQPRELHPPSTAATLNLAAVAAQCARLFAPYDAAFAARCGTAARTAYAAAKAHPASYASAADGTGGGAYDDTSVTDEFYWAAVELYLTTGKKSYLDDLAASPHHGGDVFAAGGAFGWQSVAALGRLDLATVPNGLPAAEKARIRASVTEAADRYLAALRAEAYGLPLPADAGSYVWGSNSTVVNNAIVLATAFDLTRNATYRDGAVQAMDYLLGRNALNMSYVTGWGEQHARNQHSRIFAHQLDPNLPNPPAGSLAGGPNAALQDPYAAQLLAGCKPMFCYVDDINSYATNEVAINWNSALAWLASFLADQGDAGAVPAQSCAATYQVHGGWPDGFNTQVTIRNTGTSAVNGWTVRYAFTGDQKVEQAWTAQVSQSGATVTARNLAYNGKIPPGGSITFGLLGKAGTLANPAPNLITLNGAACTLP
;
A
#
# COMPACT_ATOMS: atom_id res chain seq x y z
N MET A 1 -10.46 -7.49 -69.84
CA MET A 1 -11.46 -7.35 -70.92
C MET A 1 -12.16 -6.02 -70.76
N ILE A 2 -11.89 -5.11 -71.68
CA ILE A 2 -12.63 -3.86 -72.01
C ILE A 2 -13.94 -4.30 -72.74
N PRO A 3 -14.93 -3.47 -73.17
CA PRO A 3 -15.35 -2.07 -72.92
C PRO A 3 -16.88 -1.94 -72.64
N ILE A 4 -17.48 -0.75 -72.44
CA ILE A 4 -18.23 0.05 -73.46
C ILE A 4 -18.91 1.20 -72.65
N ARG A 5 -18.58 2.50 -72.70
CA ARG A 5 -18.77 3.57 -73.72
C ARG A 5 -20.22 3.59 -74.30
N ARG A 6 -21.06 4.63 -74.22
CA ARG A 6 -20.87 6.04 -74.63
C ARG A 6 -22.24 6.78 -74.59
N ARG A 7 -22.20 8.06 -74.20
CA ARG A 7 -22.76 9.30 -74.83
C ARG A 7 -24.25 9.42 -75.17
N HIS A 8 -24.84 10.56 -74.79
CA HIS A 8 -25.26 11.70 -75.66
C HIS A 8 -25.34 12.99 -74.79
N LEU A 9 -24.59 14.07 -75.09
CA LEU A 9 -24.99 15.27 -75.87
C LEU A 9 -26.38 15.80 -75.48
N ALA A 10 -26.59 17.05 -75.03
CA ALA A 10 -26.19 18.28 -75.69
C ALA A 10 -26.01 19.50 -74.75
N LEU A 11 -25.10 20.39 -75.16
CA LEU A 11 -24.93 21.76 -74.69
C LEU A 11 -25.94 22.73 -75.32
N LEU A 12 -26.15 23.86 -74.62
CA LEU A 12 -26.48 25.26 -75.03
C LEU A 12 -27.67 25.76 -74.19
N THR A 13 -27.76 26.92 -73.52
CA THR A 13 -26.92 28.13 -73.34
C THR A 13 -27.61 28.91 -72.20
N ALA A 14 -26.92 29.22 -71.10
CA ALA A 14 -26.44 30.55 -70.73
C ALA A 14 -27.51 31.58 -70.32
N THR A 15 -27.57 31.91 -69.03
CA THR A 15 -27.57 33.32 -68.59
C THR A 15 -26.89 33.40 -67.22
N ALA A 16 -25.83 34.21 -67.16
CA ALA A 16 -25.08 34.49 -65.95
C ALA A 16 -25.87 35.46 -65.07
N LEU A 17 -25.99 35.14 -63.78
CA LEU A 17 -26.21 36.13 -62.74
C LEU A 17 -25.04 36.01 -61.76
N ALA A 18 -24.19 37.03 -61.74
CA ALA A 18 -23.17 37.19 -60.73
C ALA A 18 -23.86 37.52 -59.40
N LEU A 19 -23.84 36.57 -58.47
CA LEU A 19 -24.16 36.80 -57.07
C LEU A 19 -22.88 36.62 -56.26
N THR A 20 -22.51 37.69 -55.59
CA THR A 20 -21.43 37.82 -54.62
C THR A 20 -21.50 36.73 -53.56
N SER A 21 -20.44 35.94 -53.42
CA SER A 21 -20.26 34.98 -52.34
C SER A 21 -20.03 35.74 -51.01
N ALA A 22 -21.07 35.90 -50.23
CA ALA A 22 -20.93 36.09 -48.78
C ALA A 22 -20.63 34.73 -48.16
N GLY A 23 -19.53 34.61 -47.43
CA GLY A 23 -19.17 33.39 -46.72
C GLY A 23 -20.24 33.03 -45.69
N ALA A 24 -20.92 31.91 -45.89
CA ALA A 24 -21.78 31.33 -44.87
C ALA A 24 -20.86 30.75 -43.78
N GLY A 25 -20.91 31.34 -42.59
CA GLY A 25 -20.35 30.71 -41.38
C GLY A 25 -21.07 29.40 -41.12
N VAL A 26 -20.35 28.42 -40.60
CA VAL A 26 -20.93 27.14 -40.16
C VAL A 26 -21.99 27.46 -39.10
N ALA A 27 -23.24 27.08 -39.34
CA ALA A 27 -24.30 27.23 -38.35
C ALA A 27 -24.11 26.17 -37.27
N HIS A 28 -23.79 26.60 -36.05
CA HIS A 28 -23.81 25.74 -34.86
C HIS A 28 -25.26 25.44 -34.48
N ALA A 29 -25.57 24.20 -34.07
CA ALA A 29 -26.86 23.97 -33.42
C ALA A 29 -26.80 24.53 -32.00
N GLU A 30 -27.94 24.99 -31.49
CA GLU A 30 -28.02 25.56 -30.15
C GLU A 30 -27.97 24.41 -29.14
N VAL A 31 -26.93 24.39 -28.28
CA VAL A 31 -26.84 23.42 -27.17
C VAL A 31 -28.05 23.64 -26.25
N PRO A 32 -28.91 22.62 -26.04
CA PRO A 32 -30.10 22.75 -25.22
C PRO A 32 -29.76 23.23 -23.80
N PRO A 33 -30.59 24.09 -23.16
CA PRO A 33 -30.36 24.55 -21.79
C PRO A 33 -30.30 23.41 -20.75
N ASP A 34 -30.97 22.30 -21.05
CA ASP A 34 -31.03 21.06 -20.27
C ASP A 34 -29.94 20.04 -20.67
N ALA A 35 -29.03 20.39 -21.59
CA ALA A 35 -27.87 19.57 -21.90
C ALA A 35 -27.03 19.32 -20.62
N PRO A 36 -26.45 18.12 -20.50
CA PRO A 36 -25.71 17.73 -19.30
C PRO A 36 -24.56 18.69 -19.04
N GLU A 37 -24.40 19.04 -17.77
CA GLU A 37 -23.25 19.77 -17.27
C GLU A 37 -22.09 18.79 -17.12
N GLN A 38 -20.94 19.14 -17.73
CA GLN A 38 -19.74 18.30 -17.69
C GLN A 38 -18.77 18.68 -16.56
N LEU A 39 -18.99 19.85 -15.92
CA LEU A 39 -18.15 20.33 -14.83
C LEU A 39 -18.86 20.21 -13.48
N SER A 40 -18.08 19.94 -12.43
CA SER A 40 -18.56 19.95 -11.05
C SER A 40 -18.26 21.28 -10.36
N ASN A 41 -19.18 21.75 -9.51
CA ASN A 41 -19.02 22.94 -8.65
C ASN A 41 -18.49 24.18 -9.40
N GLY A 42 -19.04 24.47 -10.58
CA GLY A 42 -18.67 25.66 -11.34
C GLY A 42 -19.30 26.96 -10.82
N ASP A 43 -20.28 26.86 -9.91
CA ASP A 43 -20.88 27.98 -9.18
C ASP A 43 -20.18 28.29 -7.85
N PHE A 44 -19.19 27.47 -7.48
CA PHE A 44 -18.38 27.59 -6.26
C PHE A 44 -19.19 27.68 -4.96
N SER A 45 -20.43 27.21 -4.97
CA SER A 45 -21.33 27.21 -3.81
C SER A 45 -20.89 26.23 -2.72
N ALA A 46 -20.13 25.19 -3.10
CA ALA A 46 -19.57 24.17 -2.22
C ALA A 46 -18.07 24.39 -1.91
N GLY A 47 -17.59 25.63 -2.03
CA GLY A 47 -16.16 25.95 -1.93
C GLY A 47 -15.45 25.85 -3.28
N VAL A 48 -14.15 25.56 -3.30
CA VAL A 48 -13.35 25.52 -4.54
C VAL A 48 -13.05 24.11 -5.05
N SER A 49 -13.30 23.04 -4.28
CA SER A 49 -13.13 21.66 -4.76
C SER A 49 -14.17 21.33 -5.84
N PRO A 50 -13.85 20.63 -6.95
CA PRO A 50 -12.63 19.89 -7.25
C PRO A 50 -11.62 20.67 -8.12
N TRP A 51 -11.63 22.00 -8.08
CA TRP A 51 -10.75 22.81 -8.91
C TRP A 51 -9.32 22.81 -8.35
N PHE A 52 -8.34 22.57 -9.23
CA PHE A 52 -6.92 22.66 -8.90
C PHE A 52 -6.31 23.95 -9.45
N SER A 53 -5.13 24.32 -8.96
CA SER A 53 -4.32 25.37 -9.56
C SER A 53 -2.83 25.05 -9.50
N TYR A 54 -2.06 25.67 -10.40
CA TYR A 54 -0.60 25.67 -10.40
C TYR A 54 -0.10 27.06 -10.76
N GLY A 55 1.08 27.44 -10.27
CA GLY A 55 1.65 28.76 -10.53
C GLY A 55 0.84 29.94 -9.97
N THR A 56 -0.19 29.68 -9.15
CA THR A 56 -1.00 30.67 -8.44
C THR A 56 -0.80 30.55 -6.92
N GLY A 57 -1.36 31.47 -6.16
CA GLY A 57 -1.61 31.29 -4.73
C GLY A 57 -2.75 30.29 -4.47
N THR A 58 -3.06 30.07 -3.20
CA THR A 58 -4.17 29.21 -2.77
C THR A 58 -5.50 29.67 -3.38
N LEU A 59 -6.32 28.71 -3.81
CA LEU A 59 -7.69 28.98 -4.25
C LEU A 59 -8.57 29.26 -3.03
N ASP A 60 -9.31 30.37 -3.04
CA ASP A 60 -10.27 30.72 -2.00
C ASP A 60 -11.67 30.96 -2.57
N ALA A 61 -12.70 30.46 -1.88
CA ALA A 61 -14.09 30.78 -2.19
C ALA A 61 -14.45 32.12 -1.54
N ALA A 62 -14.31 33.21 -2.28
CA ALA A 62 -14.59 34.56 -1.82
C ALA A 62 -15.89 35.09 -2.44
N ASP A 63 -16.86 35.42 -1.58
CA ASP A 63 -18.18 35.93 -1.99
C ASP A 63 -18.92 34.99 -2.97
N GLY A 64 -18.76 33.67 -2.79
CA GLY A 64 -19.37 32.66 -3.66
C GLY A 64 -18.67 32.48 -5.02
N ARG A 65 -17.43 32.96 -5.17
CA ARG A 65 -16.62 32.85 -6.40
C ARG A 65 -15.28 32.22 -6.08
N LEU A 66 -14.67 31.52 -7.04
CA LEU A 66 -13.29 31.06 -6.91
C LEU A 66 -12.35 32.22 -7.21
N CYS A 67 -11.52 32.59 -6.25
CA CYS A 67 -10.48 33.61 -6.41
C CYS A 67 -9.09 33.03 -6.14
N THR A 68 -8.07 33.66 -6.73
CA THR A 68 -6.67 33.41 -6.38
C THR A 68 -5.80 34.60 -6.79
N THR A 69 -4.62 34.70 -6.18
CA THR A 69 -3.58 35.64 -6.57
C THR A 69 -2.60 34.95 -7.50
N VAL A 70 -2.39 35.49 -8.69
CA VAL A 70 -1.37 35.06 -9.65
C VAL A 70 -0.14 35.95 -9.47
N PRO A 71 1.03 35.40 -9.07
CA PRO A 71 2.27 36.16 -8.98
C PRO A 71 2.67 36.76 -10.33
N GLY A 72 3.18 37.99 -10.31
CA GLY A 72 3.77 38.60 -11.51
C GLY A 72 5.12 37.99 -11.89
N GLY A 73 5.52 38.18 -13.14
CA GLY A 73 6.84 37.79 -13.65
C GLY A 73 6.89 36.43 -14.37
N SER A 74 5.74 35.80 -14.60
CA SER A 74 5.65 34.62 -15.49
C SER A 74 5.85 35.02 -16.95
N ALA A 75 6.47 34.14 -17.74
CA ALA A 75 6.81 34.40 -19.14
C ALA A 75 5.65 34.04 -20.08
N ASN A 76 4.89 32.99 -19.77
CA ASN A 76 3.84 32.45 -20.62
C ASN A 76 2.47 32.40 -19.94
N PRO A 77 1.37 32.48 -20.72
CA PRO A 77 0.00 32.32 -20.19
C PRO A 77 -0.25 31.00 -19.45
N TRP A 78 0.43 29.92 -19.84
CA TRP A 78 0.30 28.60 -19.24
C TRP A 78 1.31 28.34 -18.10
N ASP A 79 2.07 29.34 -17.66
CA ASP A 79 2.94 29.19 -16.48
C ASP A 79 2.12 29.18 -15.17
N ALA A 80 0.87 29.65 -15.21
CA ALA A 80 -0.09 29.61 -14.12
C ALA A 80 -1.49 29.24 -14.64
N GLY A 81 -2.21 28.39 -13.91
CA GLY A 81 -3.49 27.88 -14.35
C GLY A 81 -4.43 27.48 -13.21
N ILE A 82 -5.73 27.50 -13.50
CA ILE A 82 -6.82 27.03 -12.64
C ILE A 82 -7.68 26.07 -13.47
N GLY A 83 -7.99 24.87 -13.00
CA GLY A 83 -8.67 23.91 -13.86
C GLY A 83 -9.42 22.79 -13.16
N GLN A 84 -10.07 21.96 -13.99
CA GLN A 84 -10.73 20.73 -13.60
C GLN A 84 -10.41 19.63 -14.63
N ASP A 85 -9.99 18.47 -14.12
CA ASP A 85 -9.72 17.26 -14.91
C ASP A 85 -10.97 16.39 -15.08
N GLY A 86 -10.86 15.31 -15.86
CA GLY A 86 -11.93 14.32 -15.99
C GLY A 86 -13.12 14.77 -16.85
N VAL A 87 -12.92 15.79 -17.69
CA VAL A 87 -13.96 16.32 -18.57
C VAL A 87 -14.17 15.37 -19.75
N ARG A 88 -15.32 14.71 -19.80
CA ARG A 88 -15.66 13.81 -20.91
C ARG A 88 -16.16 14.59 -22.13
N LEU A 89 -15.55 14.30 -23.27
CA LEU A 89 -15.90 14.86 -24.56
C LEU A 89 -16.29 13.76 -25.55
N ASN A 90 -17.34 14.02 -26.34
CA ASN A 90 -17.82 13.13 -27.38
C ASN A 90 -17.51 13.71 -28.76
N ALA A 91 -16.93 12.90 -29.65
CA ALA A 91 -16.68 13.27 -31.03
C ALA A 91 -17.97 13.69 -31.73
N GLY A 92 -17.93 14.83 -32.42
CA GLY A 92 -19.07 15.38 -33.16
C GLY A 92 -20.16 16.02 -32.30
N ALA A 93 -20.08 15.96 -30.97
CA ALA A 93 -21.02 16.64 -30.09
C ALA A 93 -20.70 18.13 -29.95
N GLU A 94 -21.74 18.95 -29.80
CA GLU A 94 -21.62 20.37 -29.51
C GLU A 94 -21.61 20.63 -28.01
N TYR A 95 -20.73 21.53 -27.59
CA TYR A 95 -20.57 21.98 -26.22
C TYR A 95 -20.58 23.51 -26.16
N ARG A 96 -21.15 24.05 -25.10
CA ARG A 96 -21.15 25.46 -24.75
C ARG A 96 -20.37 25.64 -23.46
N LEU A 97 -19.17 26.21 -23.58
CA LEU A 97 -18.42 26.71 -22.43
C LEU A 97 -18.92 28.12 -22.09
N GLY A 98 -19.14 28.41 -20.81
CA GLY A 98 -19.40 29.75 -20.33
C GLY A 98 -18.89 29.94 -18.91
N PHE A 99 -18.43 31.14 -18.59
CA PHE A 99 -17.89 31.50 -17.28
C PHE A 99 -17.95 33.02 -17.07
N ASP A 100 -17.99 33.45 -15.82
CA ASP A 100 -17.80 34.82 -15.41
C ASP A 100 -16.36 35.02 -14.94
N VAL A 101 -15.73 36.13 -15.33
CA VAL A 101 -14.35 36.44 -14.96
C VAL A 101 -14.17 37.91 -14.61
N SER A 102 -13.40 38.17 -13.55
CA SER A 102 -12.89 39.49 -13.17
C SER A 102 -11.43 39.39 -12.73
N ALA A 103 -10.68 40.47 -12.91
CA ALA A 103 -9.28 40.55 -12.50
C ALA A 103 -8.88 41.98 -12.10
N ILE A 104 -8.04 42.11 -11.06
CA ILE A 104 -7.47 43.40 -10.62
C ILE A 104 -5.94 43.28 -10.64
N PRO A 105 -5.20 44.18 -11.33
CA PRO A 105 -5.67 45.35 -12.08
C PRO A 105 -6.34 45.03 -13.44
N GLY A 106 -6.30 43.77 -13.86
CA GLY A 106 -6.86 43.26 -15.12
C GLY A 106 -5.93 42.22 -15.73
N ALA A 107 -6.46 41.17 -16.36
CA ALA A 107 -5.69 40.01 -16.82
C ALA A 107 -6.22 39.44 -18.14
N ALA A 108 -5.32 38.93 -18.97
CA ALA A 108 -5.71 38.05 -20.06
C ALA A 108 -5.98 36.67 -19.47
N VAL A 109 -7.15 36.10 -19.77
CA VAL A 109 -7.54 34.76 -19.33
C VAL A 109 -7.90 33.95 -20.55
N LYS A 110 -7.34 32.76 -20.67
CA LYS A 110 -7.67 31.84 -21.76
C LYS A 110 -8.16 30.52 -21.18
N ALA A 111 -9.44 30.25 -21.33
CA ALA A 111 -10.00 28.93 -21.03
C ALA A 111 -9.68 27.99 -22.18
N VAL A 112 -9.04 26.86 -21.89
CA VAL A 112 -8.61 25.88 -22.87
C VAL A 112 -9.12 24.51 -22.45
N LEU A 113 -9.84 23.86 -23.36
CA LEU A 113 -10.25 22.47 -23.23
C LEU A 113 -9.24 21.63 -24.02
N GLN A 114 -8.45 20.79 -23.34
CA GLN A 114 -7.29 20.11 -23.93
C GLN A 114 -7.00 18.75 -23.26
N LEU A 115 -6.01 18.02 -23.78
CA LEU A 115 -5.38 16.92 -23.03
C LEU A 115 -4.71 17.46 -21.75
N GLY A 116 -4.81 16.71 -20.66
CA GLY A 116 -4.16 17.04 -19.38
C GLY A 116 -2.63 16.85 -19.37
N SER A 117 -2.08 16.19 -20.39
CA SER A 117 -0.65 15.93 -20.56
C SER A 117 -0.18 16.22 -21.98
N ALA A 118 1.14 16.29 -22.18
CA ALA A 118 1.75 16.46 -23.50
C ALA A 118 1.22 15.38 -24.47
N PRO A 119 0.85 15.73 -25.72
CA PRO A 119 1.15 16.99 -26.42
C PRO A 119 0.17 18.15 -26.17
N TYR A 120 -0.70 18.09 -25.15
CA TYR A 120 -1.67 19.13 -24.80
C TYR A 120 -2.60 19.51 -25.97
N THR A 121 -3.03 18.52 -26.75
CA THR A 121 -3.93 18.72 -27.89
C THR A 121 -5.16 19.49 -27.45
N THR A 122 -5.38 20.66 -28.07
CA THR A 122 -6.50 21.54 -27.76
C THR A 122 -7.74 21.15 -28.56
N TYR A 123 -8.85 20.94 -27.86
CA TYR A 123 -10.18 20.71 -28.44
C TYR A 123 -10.93 22.02 -28.66
N ALA A 124 -10.84 22.94 -27.71
CA ALA A 124 -11.42 24.27 -27.81
C ALA A 124 -10.66 25.29 -26.95
N ALA A 125 -10.73 26.56 -27.32
CA ALA A 125 -10.17 27.63 -26.52
C ALA A 125 -11.01 28.92 -26.64
N VAL A 126 -11.19 29.60 -25.51
CA VAL A 126 -11.93 30.85 -25.39
C VAL A 126 -11.06 31.86 -24.66
N GLY A 127 -10.70 32.94 -25.34
CA GLY A 127 -9.92 34.03 -24.77
C GLY A 127 -10.81 35.17 -24.25
N ALA A 128 -10.42 35.76 -23.13
CA ALA A 128 -11.06 36.93 -22.53
C ALA A 128 -10.02 37.90 -21.95
N THR A 129 -10.37 39.17 -21.87
CA THR A 129 -9.62 40.17 -21.10
C THR A 129 -10.49 40.61 -19.93
N ALA A 130 -10.11 40.18 -18.72
CA ALA A 130 -10.83 40.45 -17.50
C ALA A 130 -10.43 41.81 -16.92
N GLY A 131 -11.42 42.63 -16.57
CA GLY A 131 -11.24 43.87 -15.81
C GLY A 131 -11.72 43.74 -14.37
N SER A 132 -11.76 44.86 -13.64
CA SER A 132 -12.19 44.87 -12.23
C SER A 132 -13.66 44.52 -12.03
N GLU A 133 -14.48 44.65 -13.08
CA GLU A 133 -15.88 44.21 -13.09
C GLU A 133 -16.01 42.80 -13.68
N SER A 134 -16.94 42.02 -13.14
CA SER A 134 -17.21 40.67 -13.63
C SER A 134 -17.83 40.71 -15.04
N THR A 135 -17.30 39.89 -15.93
CA THR A 135 -17.76 39.79 -17.33
C THR A 135 -18.08 38.36 -17.70
N ARG A 136 -19.26 38.12 -18.30
CA ARG A 136 -19.66 36.82 -18.82
C ARG A 136 -19.00 36.55 -20.15
N VAL A 137 -18.36 35.41 -20.27
CA VAL A 137 -17.74 34.88 -21.49
C VAL A 137 -18.40 33.55 -21.83
N GLY A 138 -18.56 33.25 -23.12
CA GLY A 138 -18.99 31.92 -23.52
C GLY A 138 -18.89 31.69 -25.02
N GLN A 139 -18.71 30.43 -25.39
CA GLN A 139 -18.55 30.00 -26.77
C GLN A 139 -19.09 28.58 -26.95
N THR A 140 -19.74 28.34 -28.09
CA THR A 140 -20.12 27.00 -28.55
C THR A 140 -19.07 26.47 -29.51
N PHE A 141 -18.75 25.18 -29.41
CA PHE A 141 -17.82 24.48 -30.30
C PHE A 141 -18.23 23.02 -30.46
N THR A 142 -17.76 22.40 -31.53
CA THR A 142 -17.91 20.97 -31.79
C THR A 142 -16.60 20.27 -31.48
N VAL A 143 -16.63 19.19 -30.71
CA VAL A 143 -15.42 18.43 -30.39
C VAL A 143 -15.11 17.46 -31.54
N PRO A 144 -13.85 17.41 -32.02
CA PRO A 144 -13.49 16.54 -33.15
C PRO A 144 -13.36 15.05 -32.79
N ASP A 145 -12.89 14.74 -31.58
CA ASP A 145 -12.54 13.37 -31.16
C ASP A 145 -13.10 13.06 -29.76
N ASP A 146 -13.37 11.79 -29.49
CA ASP A 146 -13.77 11.34 -28.16
C ASP A 146 -12.60 11.51 -27.19
N ASN A 147 -12.89 11.99 -25.99
CA ASN A 147 -11.93 12.00 -24.90
C ASN A 147 -12.62 11.72 -23.57
N PRO A 148 -12.31 10.60 -22.87
CA PRO A 148 -12.93 10.28 -21.59
C PRO A 148 -12.40 11.12 -20.42
N ALA A 149 -11.27 11.82 -20.58
CA ALA A 149 -10.56 12.51 -19.50
C ALA A 149 -9.85 13.79 -19.99
N ALA A 150 -10.54 14.65 -20.75
CA ALA A 150 -10.01 15.97 -21.09
C ALA A 150 -9.92 16.85 -19.83
N GLN A 151 -9.21 17.97 -19.96
CA GLN A 151 -9.07 18.97 -18.90
C GLN A 151 -9.59 20.31 -19.41
N LEU A 152 -10.33 21.04 -18.55
CA LEU A 152 -10.56 22.46 -18.72
C LEU A 152 -9.55 23.24 -17.87
N ILE A 153 -8.71 24.06 -18.50
CA ILE A 153 -7.72 24.90 -17.83
C ILE A 153 -7.90 26.38 -18.20
N PHE A 154 -7.98 27.23 -17.19
CA PHE A 154 -7.87 28.69 -17.33
C PHE A 154 -6.40 29.07 -17.22
N GLN A 155 -5.77 29.35 -18.36
CA GLN A 155 -4.41 29.88 -18.44
C GLN A 155 -4.44 31.36 -18.03
N VAL A 156 -3.74 31.68 -16.94
CA VAL A 156 -3.78 32.98 -16.26
C VAL A 156 -2.40 33.59 -16.00
N GLY A 157 -1.33 32.96 -16.49
CA GLY A 157 0.04 33.47 -16.39
C GLY A 157 0.39 34.56 -17.42
N GLY A 158 1.67 34.89 -17.51
CA GLY A 158 2.23 35.79 -18.53
C GLY A 158 2.12 37.28 -18.19
N SER A 159 1.73 37.64 -16.96
CA SER A 159 1.66 39.03 -16.50
C SER A 159 2.93 39.45 -15.77
N ALA A 160 3.42 40.66 -16.06
CA ALA A 160 4.52 41.26 -15.30
C ALA A 160 4.09 41.72 -13.89
N ALA A 161 2.80 42.04 -13.71
CA ALA A 161 2.25 42.47 -12.43
C ALA A 161 1.49 41.32 -11.77
N GLU A 162 1.51 41.28 -10.43
CA GLU A 162 0.62 40.42 -9.66
C GLU A 162 -0.84 40.76 -9.95
N GLN A 163 -1.69 39.74 -10.05
CA GLN A 163 -3.11 39.88 -10.36
C GLN A 163 -3.93 39.07 -9.38
N ARG A 164 -5.07 39.61 -8.92
CA ARG A 164 -6.13 38.81 -8.30
C ARG A 164 -7.19 38.51 -9.33
N ILE A 165 -7.44 37.23 -9.59
CA ILE A 165 -8.42 36.75 -10.57
C ILE A 165 -9.54 36.03 -9.83
N CYS A 166 -10.78 36.25 -10.26
CA CYS A 166 -11.94 35.53 -9.77
C CYS A 166 -12.77 34.97 -10.92
N LEU A 167 -13.17 33.71 -10.78
CA LEU A 167 -14.04 32.95 -11.69
C LEU A 167 -15.37 32.64 -11.00
N ASP A 168 -16.46 32.65 -11.76
CA ASP A 168 -17.79 32.26 -11.28
C ASP A 168 -18.63 31.63 -12.41
N ASN A 169 -19.68 30.89 -12.05
CA ASN A 169 -20.67 30.30 -12.95
C ASN A 169 -20.04 29.57 -14.16
N VAL A 170 -18.95 28.85 -13.93
CA VAL A 170 -18.24 28.08 -14.95
C VAL A 170 -19.09 26.88 -15.33
N SER A 171 -19.35 26.70 -16.62
CA SER A 171 -20.27 25.69 -17.14
C SER A 171 -19.79 25.21 -18.49
N LEU A 172 -19.75 23.90 -18.69
CA LEU A 172 -19.54 23.25 -19.97
C LEU A 172 -20.71 22.32 -20.21
N ARG A 173 -21.73 22.80 -20.92
CA ARG A 173 -22.93 22.02 -21.25
C ARG A 173 -22.83 21.45 -22.64
N GLY A 174 -23.22 20.21 -22.83
CA GLY A 174 -23.20 19.55 -24.13
C GLY A 174 -22.86 18.07 -24.02
N GLY A 175 -22.81 17.40 -25.16
CA GLY A 175 -22.64 15.94 -25.19
C GLY A 175 -23.88 15.18 -24.73
N GLU A 176 -23.73 13.86 -24.61
CA GLU A 176 -24.76 12.98 -24.07
C GLU A 176 -24.54 12.76 -22.56
N VAL A 177 -25.62 12.47 -21.83
CA VAL A 177 -25.48 12.00 -20.45
C VAL A 177 -24.72 10.68 -20.53
N ALA A 178 -23.54 10.62 -19.91
CA ALA A 178 -22.79 9.38 -19.86
C ALA A 178 -23.70 8.29 -19.25
N PRO A 179 -23.84 7.11 -19.88
CA PRO A 179 -24.54 6.02 -19.23
C PRO A 179 -23.86 5.74 -17.88
N PRO A 180 -24.61 5.30 -16.86
CA PRO A 180 -24.02 4.91 -15.59
C PRO A 180 -22.87 3.93 -15.86
N TYR A 181 -21.72 4.20 -15.25
CA TYR A 181 -20.57 3.32 -15.38
C TYR A 181 -20.96 1.91 -14.92
N GLN A 182 -20.74 0.95 -15.81
CA GLN A 182 -20.88 -0.46 -15.50
C GLN A 182 -19.52 -1.10 -15.70
N PRO A 183 -18.84 -1.53 -14.62
CA PRO A 183 -17.57 -2.20 -14.76
C PRO A 183 -17.77 -3.50 -15.54
N ASP A 184 -16.87 -3.79 -16.48
CA ASP A 184 -16.79 -5.12 -17.05
C ASP A 184 -16.24 -6.06 -15.98
N THR A 185 -17.11 -6.91 -15.48
CA THR A 185 -16.73 -7.88 -14.46
C THR A 185 -16.36 -9.23 -15.08
N GLY A 186 -16.49 -9.45 -16.40
CA GLY A 186 -16.19 -10.75 -17.00
C GLY A 186 -17.05 -11.90 -16.45
N PRO A 187 -16.52 -13.15 -16.38
CA PRO A 187 -17.33 -14.35 -16.10
C PRO A 187 -17.89 -14.43 -14.68
N ARG A 188 -19.19 -14.77 -14.55
CA ARG A 188 -19.93 -14.76 -13.25
C ARG A 188 -19.36 -15.68 -12.16
N VAL A 189 -18.48 -16.63 -12.50
CA VAL A 189 -17.80 -17.52 -11.57
C VAL A 189 -16.47 -16.87 -11.12
N ARG A 190 -16.48 -16.27 -9.94
CA ARG A 190 -15.34 -15.54 -9.34
C ARG A 190 -14.46 -16.49 -8.55
N VAL A 191 -13.17 -16.45 -8.84
CA VAL A 191 -12.15 -17.32 -8.25
C VAL A 191 -10.93 -16.48 -7.87
N ASN A 192 -10.03 -17.07 -7.08
CA ASN A 192 -8.66 -16.61 -7.05
C ASN A 192 -8.03 -16.88 -8.42
N GLN A 193 -7.83 -15.83 -9.22
CA GLN A 193 -7.30 -15.86 -10.59
C GLN A 193 -5.84 -16.33 -10.65
N VAL A 194 -5.16 -16.34 -9.51
CA VAL A 194 -3.79 -16.79 -9.43
C VAL A 194 -3.75 -18.29 -9.12
N GLY A 195 -4.42 -18.72 -8.05
CA GLY A 195 -4.48 -20.12 -7.69
C GLY A 195 -4.60 -20.40 -6.20
N TYR A 196 -4.58 -21.69 -5.86
CA TYR A 196 -4.85 -22.19 -4.51
C TYR A 196 -3.77 -23.17 -4.03
N LEU A 197 -3.57 -23.25 -2.72
CA LEU A 197 -2.68 -24.24 -2.12
C LEU A 197 -3.34 -25.63 -2.11
N PRO A 198 -2.63 -26.73 -2.45
CA PRO A 198 -3.18 -28.09 -2.53
C PRO A 198 -4.02 -28.53 -1.33
N GLY A 199 -3.57 -28.29 -0.11
CA GLY A 199 -4.24 -28.62 1.14
C GLY A 199 -5.02 -27.48 1.78
N GLY A 200 -4.96 -26.27 1.21
CA GLY A 200 -5.63 -25.07 1.72
C GLY A 200 -7.09 -24.94 1.28
N PRO A 201 -7.80 -23.92 1.79
CA PRO A 201 -9.16 -23.60 1.37
C PRO A 201 -9.20 -23.20 -0.11
N LYS A 202 -10.29 -23.57 -0.79
CA LYS A 202 -10.51 -23.26 -2.20
C LYS A 202 -11.98 -22.95 -2.40
N ASN A 203 -12.25 -21.67 -2.61
CA ASN A 203 -13.61 -21.18 -2.67
C ASN A 203 -13.81 -20.29 -3.91
N ALA A 204 -15.02 -20.32 -4.43
CA ALA A 204 -15.47 -19.47 -5.51
C ALA A 204 -16.83 -18.84 -5.16
N THR A 205 -17.13 -17.71 -5.80
CA THR A 205 -18.43 -17.03 -5.68
C THR A 205 -19.07 -16.98 -7.06
N VAL A 206 -20.32 -17.42 -7.19
CA VAL A 206 -21.07 -17.42 -8.44
C VAL A 206 -22.15 -16.36 -8.37
N VAL A 207 -22.07 -15.35 -9.23
CA VAL A 207 -23.12 -14.32 -9.35
C VAL A 207 -24.29 -14.90 -10.13
N THR A 208 -25.45 -15.04 -9.51
CA THR A 208 -26.62 -15.70 -10.11
C THR A 208 -27.91 -15.31 -9.39
N GLU A 209 -29.02 -15.20 -10.12
CA GLU A 209 -30.37 -15.00 -9.54
C GLU A 209 -31.02 -16.32 -9.12
N ALA A 210 -30.38 -17.47 -9.36
CA ALA A 210 -30.92 -18.76 -8.97
C ALA A 210 -30.99 -18.88 -7.44
N THR A 211 -32.13 -19.32 -6.94
CA THR A 211 -32.36 -19.56 -5.50
C THR A 211 -32.11 -21.00 -5.09
N ASP A 212 -32.12 -21.93 -6.05
CA ASP A 212 -31.76 -23.33 -5.85
C ASP A 212 -30.26 -23.54 -6.02
N ALA A 213 -29.69 -24.54 -5.36
CA ALA A 213 -28.28 -24.89 -5.50
C ALA A 213 -27.93 -25.19 -6.96
N LEU A 214 -26.77 -24.69 -7.40
CA LEU A 214 -26.23 -24.86 -8.72
C LEU A 214 -25.22 -26.00 -8.72
N ARG A 215 -25.34 -26.88 -9.73
CA ARG A 215 -24.28 -27.84 -10.02
C ARG A 215 -23.04 -27.12 -10.54
N TRP A 216 -21.89 -27.49 -10.00
CA TRP A 216 -20.58 -27.01 -10.45
C TRP A 216 -19.65 -28.16 -10.85
N GLU A 217 -18.69 -27.84 -11.72
CA GLU A 217 -17.66 -28.76 -12.19
C GLU A 217 -16.29 -28.06 -12.20
N LEU A 218 -15.31 -28.65 -11.52
CA LEU A 218 -13.91 -28.29 -11.68
C LEU A 218 -13.35 -29.04 -12.89
N ARG A 219 -12.78 -28.32 -13.84
CA ARG A 219 -12.22 -28.87 -15.07
C ARG A 219 -10.73 -28.61 -15.15
N SER A 220 -9.97 -29.60 -15.62
CA SER A 220 -8.56 -29.42 -15.96
C SER A 220 -8.40 -28.58 -17.23
N ALA A 221 -7.17 -28.13 -17.52
CA ALA A 221 -6.85 -27.40 -18.76
C ALA A 221 -7.24 -28.17 -20.05
N ALA A 222 -7.32 -29.51 -20.00
CA ALA A 222 -7.79 -30.34 -21.12
C ALA A 222 -9.32 -30.45 -21.22
N GLY A 223 -10.07 -29.77 -20.34
CA GLY A 223 -11.52 -29.76 -20.28
C GLY A 223 -12.16 -30.94 -19.55
N ALA A 224 -11.35 -31.85 -18.98
CA ALA A 224 -11.84 -33.01 -18.24
C ALA A 224 -12.38 -32.58 -16.87
N VAL A 225 -13.59 -33.05 -16.50
CA VAL A 225 -14.16 -32.83 -15.16
C VAL A 225 -13.37 -33.67 -14.15
N VAL A 226 -12.76 -33.01 -13.18
CA VAL A 226 -11.90 -33.63 -12.15
C VAL A 226 -12.54 -33.60 -10.76
N ALA A 227 -13.52 -32.72 -10.54
CA ALA A 227 -14.39 -32.70 -9.37
C ALA A 227 -15.73 -32.04 -9.73
N SER A 228 -16.77 -32.30 -8.96
CA SER A 228 -18.10 -31.70 -9.13
C SER A 228 -18.86 -31.71 -7.82
N GLY A 229 -19.88 -30.86 -7.69
CA GLY A 229 -20.76 -30.82 -6.52
C GLY A 229 -21.88 -29.81 -6.70
N GLU A 230 -22.49 -29.42 -5.59
CA GLU A 230 -23.54 -28.40 -5.52
C GLU A 230 -23.00 -27.17 -4.78
N SER A 231 -23.45 -25.98 -5.17
CA SER A 231 -23.13 -24.73 -4.47
C SER A 231 -23.96 -24.59 -3.19
N THR A 232 -23.46 -23.76 -2.28
CA THR A 232 -24.22 -23.28 -1.12
C THR A 232 -24.95 -22.00 -1.52
N THR A 233 -26.26 -22.00 -1.33
CA THR A 233 -27.11 -20.84 -1.64
C THR A 233 -26.83 -19.70 -0.67
N HIS A 234 -26.73 -18.50 -1.22
CA HIS A 234 -26.77 -17.25 -0.47
C HIS A 234 -27.86 -16.36 -1.08
N GLY A 235 -28.10 -15.22 -0.46
CA GLY A 235 -29.00 -14.20 -0.99
C GLY A 235 -28.24 -13.08 -1.67
N VAL A 236 -28.77 -11.87 -1.52
CA VAL A 236 -28.07 -10.64 -1.90
C VAL A 236 -26.95 -10.40 -0.89
N ASP A 237 -25.71 -10.43 -1.37
CA ASP A 237 -24.53 -10.02 -0.62
C ASP A 237 -24.56 -8.51 -0.38
N ALA A 238 -24.38 -8.07 0.87
CA ALA A 238 -24.65 -6.70 1.26
C ALA A 238 -23.64 -5.69 0.68
N ALA A 239 -22.36 -6.08 0.59
CA ALA A 239 -21.27 -5.22 0.16
C ALA A 239 -21.19 -5.07 -1.37
N SER A 240 -21.56 -6.11 -2.12
CA SER A 240 -21.65 -6.06 -3.59
C SER A 240 -23.04 -5.68 -4.11
N GLY A 241 -24.10 -5.97 -3.34
CA GLY A 241 -25.48 -5.88 -3.80
C GLY A 241 -25.87 -6.93 -4.83
N GLN A 242 -25.05 -7.95 -5.06
CA GLN A 242 -25.30 -9.03 -6.02
C GLN A 242 -25.96 -10.22 -5.35
N HIS A 243 -26.88 -10.89 -6.06
CA HIS A 243 -27.34 -12.22 -5.66
C HIS A 243 -26.25 -13.24 -6.02
N VAL A 244 -25.86 -14.06 -5.03
CA VAL A 244 -24.69 -14.93 -5.16
C VAL A 244 -24.92 -16.31 -4.55
N GLN A 245 -24.09 -17.26 -4.97
CA GLN A 245 -23.90 -18.54 -4.31
C GLN A 245 -22.41 -18.81 -4.15
N THR A 246 -22.01 -19.71 -3.25
CA THR A 246 -20.58 -20.06 -3.05
C THR A 246 -20.31 -21.52 -3.37
N VAL A 247 -19.13 -21.78 -3.92
CA VAL A 247 -18.63 -23.14 -4.17
C VAL A 247 -17.42 -23.38 -3.28
N ASP A 248 -17.39 -24.54 -2.63
CA ASP A 248 -16.24 -25.06 -1.91
C ASP A 248 -15.72 -26.32 -2.60
N PHE A 249 -14.49 -26.26 -3.08
CA PHE A 249 -13.80 -27.38 -3.73
C PHE A 249 -12.48 -27.71 -3.03
N SER A 250 -12.36 -27.35 -1.75
CA SER A 250 -11.17 -27.55 -0.92
C SER A 250 -10.73 -29.01 -0.83
N ALA A 251 -11.66 -29.95 -0.98
CA ALA A 251 -11.39 -31.38 -1.00
C ALA A 251 -10.52 -31.83 -2.18
N TYR A 252 -10.49 -31.09 -3.29
CA TYR A 252 -9.60 -31.38 -4.41
C TYR A 252 -8.20 -30.86 -4.12
N ARG A 253 -7.21 -31.77 -4.14
CA ARG A 253 -5.82 -31.48 -3.73
C ARG A 253 -4.78 -31.73 -4.81
N THR A 254 -5.20 -32.19 -6.00
CA THR A 254 -4.24 -32.55 -7.05
C THR A 254 -3.63 -31.27 -7.62
N PRO A 255 -2.29 -31.10 -7.57
CA PRO A 255 -1.65 -29.97 -8.21
C PRO A 255 -1.83 -30.00 -9.73
N GLY A 256 -1.86 -28.82 -10.34
CA GLY A 256 -2.00 -28.66 -11.78
C GLY A 256 -2.25 -27.21 -12.17
N THR A 257 -2.15 -26.95 -13.47
CA THR A 257 -2.24 -25.60 -14.02
C THR A 257 -3.46 -25.43 -14.90
N GLY A 258 -4.01 -24.21 -14.96
CA GLY A 258 -5.10 -23.86 -15.86
C GLY A 258 -6.41 -24.60 -15.58
N TYR A 259 -6.71 -24.86 -14.30
CA TYR A 259 -8.03 -25.32 -13.89
C TYR A 259 -9.07 -24.23 -14.11
N THR A 260 -10.31 -24.61 -14.41
CA THR A 260 -11.45 -23.70 -14.47
C THR A 260 -12.61 -24.27 -13.67
N LEU A 261 -13.37 -23.40 -13.01
CA LEU A 261 -14.63 -23.78 -12.38
C LEU A 261 -15.79 -23.40 -13.30
N VAL A 262 -16.67 -24.36 -13.57
CA VAL A 262 -17.88 -24.16 -14.38
C VAL A 262 -19.11 -24.29 -13.51
N ALA A 263 -19.97 -23.28 -13.52
CA ALA A 263 -21.25 -23.29 -12.83
C ALA A 263 -22.25 -22.42 -13.61
N ASP A 264 -23.52 -22.84 -13.65
CA ASP A 264 -24.59 -22.06 -14.30
C ASP A 264 -24.28 -21.66 -15.76
N GLY A 265 -23.65 -22.57 -16.52
CA GLY A 265 -23.25 -22.35 -17.91
C GLY A 265 -22.06 -21.41 -18.12
N GLU A 266 -21.51 -20.84 -17.05
CA GLU A 266 -20.38 -19.92 -17.06
C GLU A 266 -19.10 -20.61 -16.64
N THR A 267 -17.96 -20.11 -17.13
CA THR A 267 -16.62 -20.63 -16.83
C THR A 267 -15.78 -19.54 -16.19
N SER A 268 -15.14 -19.82 -15.05
CA SER A 268 -14.23 -18.88 -14.38
C SER A 268 -13.02 -18.53 -15.25
N HIS A 269 -12.26 -17.51 -14.84
CA HIS A 269 -10.86 -17.42 -15.25
C HIS A 269 -10.10 -18.71 -14.85
N PRO A 270 -9.06 -19.10 -15.63
CA PRO A 270 -8.21 -20.21 -15.26
C PRO A 270 -7.43 -19.90 -13.97
N PHE A 271 -7.02 -20.94 -13.25
CA PHE A 271 -6.18 -20.81 -12.06
C PHE A 271 -5.35 -22.06 -11.83
N ASP A 272 -4.32 -21.95 -11.00
CA ASP A 272 -3.45 -23.08 -10.65
C ASP A 272 -3.79 -23.66 -9.27
N ILE A 273 -3.42 -24.92 -9.04
CA ILE A 273 -3.33 -25.51 -7.71
C ILE A 273 -1.88 -25.91 -7.51
N SER A 274 -1.15 -25.20 -6.64
CA SER A 274 0.28 -25.41 -6.41
C SER A 274 0.73 -24.93 -5.03
N GLY A 275 1.73 -25.61 -4.46
CA GLY A 275 2.32 -25.26 -3.16
C GLY A 275 3.31 -24.09 -3.21
N ASP A 276 3.80 -23.73 -4.38
CA ASP A 276 4.82 -22.68 -4.59
C ASP A 276 4.23 -21.37 -5.16
N ARG A 277 2.89 -21.27 -5.25
CA ARG A 277 2.23 -20.20 -6.00
C ARG A 277 2.58 -18.80 -5.50
N TYR A 278 2.79 -18.65 -4.20
CA TYR A 278 3.07 -17.37 -3.55
C TYR A 278 4.57 -17.04 -3.40
N ASP A 279 5.47 -17.96 -3.76
CA ASP A 279 6.92 -17.75 -3.60
C ASP A 279 7.40 -16.52 -4.35
N ARG A 280 6.93 -16.36 -5.60
CA ARG A 280 7.26 -15.21 -6.43
C ARG A 280 6.56 -13.94 -5.94
N LEU A 281 5.35 -14.03 -5.38
CA LEU A 281 4.62 -12.86 -4.88
C LEU A 281 5.36 -12.20 -3.72
N ARG A 282 5.97 -13.00 -2.83
CA ARG A 282 6.86 -12.48 -1.78
C ARG A 282 7.98 -11.60 -2.36
N ALA A 283 8.68 -12.08 -3.38
CA ALA A 283 9.78 -11.34 -3.98
C ALA A 283 9.30 -10.10 -4.75
N ASP A 284 8.23 -10.23 -5.54
CA ASP A 284 7.70 -9.16 -6.37
C ASP A 284 7.09 -8.02 -5.51
N SER A 285 6.37 -8.35 -4.43
CA SER A 285 5.85 -7.34 -3.48
C SER A 285 6.94 -6.61 -2.70
N LEU A 286 8.06 -7.27 -2.39
CA LEU A 286 9.25 -6.62 -1.79
C LEU A 286 10.02 -5.78 -2.83
N GLN A 287 10.01 -6.17 -4.10
CA GLN A 287 10.69 -5.45 -5.17
C GLN A 287 10.10 -4.05 -5.42
N PHE A 288 8.81 -3.85 -5.10
CA PHE A 288 8.14 -2.55 -5.15
C PHE A 288 8.92 -1.45 -4.42
N PHE A 289 9.48 -1.76 -3.24
CA PHE A 289 10.20 -0.79 -2.41
C PHE A 289 11.47 -0.28 -3.10
N TYR A 290 12.20 -1.16 -3.81
CA TYR A 290 13.35 -0.74 -4.62
C TYR A 290 12.92 0.30 -5.68
N ALA A 291 11.81 0.06 -6.37
CA ALA A 291 11.28 0.97 -7.38
C ALA A 291 10.89 2.35 -6.79
N GLN A 292 10.41 2.36 -5.54
CA GLN A 292 10.06 3.56 -4.79
C GLN A 292 11.26 4.28 -4.14
N ARG A 293 12.49 3.75 -4.18
CA ARG A 293 13.64 4.39 -3.50
C ARG A 293 13.93 5.79 -4.05
N SER A 294 13.94 6.78 -3.17
CA SER A 294 14.46 8.13 -3.39
C SER A 294 15.99 8.16 -3.20
N GLY A 295 16.68 9.11 -3.84
CA GLY A 295 18.10 9.35 -3.60
C GLY A 295 19.09 8.36 -4.25
N ILE A 296 18.61 7.42 -5.07
CA ILE A 296 19.42 6.43 -5.79
C ILE A 296 18.91 6.22 -7.22
N PRO A 297 19.79 5.97 -8.21
CA PRO A 297 19.35 5.49 -9.51
C PRO A 297 18.68 4.12 -9.39
N ILE A 298 17.61 3.91 -10.15
CA ILE A 298 17.00 2.58 -10.26
C ILE A 298 17.68 1.86 -11.41
N ASP A 299 18.32 0.74 -11.07
CA ASP A 299 19.07 -0.08 -12.00
C ASP A 299 18.12 -1.01 -12.77
N GLY A 300 18.02 -0.77 -14.08
CA GLY A 300 17.21 -1.57 -14.97
C GLY A 300 17.67 -3.03 -15.08
N ASP A 301 18.94 -3.34 -14.78
CA ASP A 301 19.44 -4.71 -14.79
C ASP A 301 18.87 -5.54 -13.61
N LEU A 302 18.35 -4.88 -12.56
CA LEU A 302 17.75 -5.54 -11.40
C LEU A 302 16.23 -5.74 -11.53
N ILE A 303 15.52 -4.75 -12.06
CA ILE A 303 14.04 -4.73 -12.05
C ILE A 303 13.39 -4.66 -13.43
N GLY A 304 14.16 -4.42 -14.50
CA GLY A 304 13.67 -4.24 -15.87
C GLY A 304 14.05 -2.88 -16.43
N ALA A 305 14.45 -2.83 -17.71
CA ALA A 305 14.95 -1.61 -18.36
C ALA A 305 13.89 -0.50 -18.41
N GLU A 306 12.62 -0.86 -18.47
CA GLU A 306 11.47 0.04 -18.44
C GLU A 306 11.31 0.79 -17.10
N TYR A 307 11.87 0.25 -16.01
CA TYR A 307 11.85 0.86 -14.68
C TYR A 307 13.13 1.65 -14.36
N ALA A 308 14.12 1.62 -15.25
CA ALA A 308 15.37 2.33 -15.05
C ALA A 308 15.10 3.84 -15.01
N ARG A 309 15.58 4.50 -13.95
CA ARG A 309 15.48 5.96 -13.83
C ARG A 309 16.67 6.57 -13.09
N PRO A 310 17.03 7.84 -13.38
CA PRO A 310 18.00 8.57 -12.57
C PRO A 310 17.58 8.67 -11.09
N ALA A 311 18.55 9.02 -10.24
CA ALA A 311 18.28 9.32 -8.85
C ALA A 311 17.38 10.56 -8.75
N GLY A 312 16.22 10.40 -8.13
CA GLY A 312 15.37 11.54 -7.79
C GLY A 312 15.83 12.19 -6.48
N HIS A 313 15.61 13.49 -6.37
CA HIS A 313 15.77 14.27 -5.14
C HIS A 313 17.18 14.16 -4.54
N VAL A 314 18.20 14.39 -5.37
CA VAL A 314 19.62 14.41 -4.98
C VAL A 314 20.28 15.79 -5.10
N GLY A 315 19.49 16.87 -5.12
CA GLY A 315 20.00 18.25 -5.21
C GLY A 315 20.59 18.62 -6.58
N VAL A 316 20.24 17.87 -7.63
CA VAL A 316 20.61 18.17 -9.02
C VAL A 316 19.40 18.81 -9.70
N ALA A 317 19.59 19.99 -10.30
CA ALA A 317 18.53 20.71 -10.99
C ALA A 317 17.81 19.81 -12.02
N PRO A 318 16.47 19.82 -12.08
CA PRO A 318 15.57 20.80 -11.44
C PRO A 318 15.24 20.55 -9.96
N ASN A 319 15.63 19.41 -9.37
CA ASN A 319 15.31 19.12 -7.97
C ASN A 319 15.90 20.16 -7.01
N GLN A 320 15.10 20.57 -6.02
CA GLN A 320 15.50 21.51 -4.95
C GLN A 320 15.64 20.81 -3.58
N GLY A 321 15.88 19.50 -3.59
CA GLY A 321 16.10 18.65 -2.42
C GLY A 321 16.65 17.28 -2.85
N ASP A 322 16.97 16.34 -1.96
CA ASP A 322 16.74 16.35 -0.51
C ASP A 322 18.07 16.45 0.29
N THR A 323 19.15 16.93 -0.33
CA THR A 323 20.48 17.00 0.30
C THR A 323 20.65 18.17 1.27
N GLU A 324 19.82 19.21 1.13
CA GLU A 324 19.78 20.40 2.00
C GLU A 324 18.36 21.00 2.00
N VAL A 325 17.43 20.36 2.69
CA VAL A 325 16.01 20.74 2.71
C VAL A 325 15.75 21.74 3.83
N SER A 326 15.23 22.91 3.51
CA SER A 326 14.81 23.90 4.52
C SER A 326 13.47 23.52 5.15
N CYS A 327 13.24 23.95 6.38
CA CYS A 327 11.90 23.91 6.96
C CYS A 327 10.92 24.80 6.21
N GLN A 328 9.65 24.40 6.23
CA GLN A 328 8.55 25.29 5.86
C GLN A 328 8.67 26.63 6.61
N PRO A 329 8.34 27.77 5.98
CA PRO A 329 8.46 29.07 6.61
C PRO A 329 7.80 29.13 8.00
N GLY A 330 8.57 29.54 9.01
CA GLY A 330 8.09 29.67 10.40
C GLY A 330 8.20 28.40 11.26
N VAL A 331 8.61 27.26 10.69
CA VAL A 331 8.76 25.99 11.43
C VAL A 331 10.12 25.88 12.11
N CYS A 332 11.21 26.14 11.38
CA CYS A 332 12.56 26.13 11.93
C CYS A 332 13.53 27.00 11.10
N ASP A 333 14.74 27.23 11.61
CA ASP A 333 15.79 28.08 11.00
C ASP A 333 17.00 27.29 10.44
N TYR A 334 16.83 25.98 10.22
CA TYR A 334 17.88 25.10 9.72
C TYR A 334 17.40 24.30 8.50
N SER A 335 18.38 23.68 7.84
CA SER A 335 18.19 22.69 6.79
C SER A 335 18.71 21.33 7.22
N LEU A 336 18.16 20.25 6.65
CA LEU A 336 18.63 18.88 6.86
C LEU A 336 18.91 18.17 5.53
N ASP A 337 19.92 17.31 5.55
CA ASP A 337 20.06 16.26 4.54
C ASP A 337 19.13 15.10 4.91
N VAL A 338 18.08 14.92 4.13
CA VAL A 338 17.06 13.87 4.33
C VAL A 338 16.94 12.99 3.09
N ARG A 339 18.03 12.82 2.33
CA ARG A 339 18.08 11.92 1.18
C ARG A 339 17.82 10.45 1.56
N GLY A 340 17.46 9.64 0.57
CA GLY A 340 17.10 8.23 0.76
C GLY A 340 15.64 8.06 1.15
N GLY A 341 15.31 6.88 1.66
CA GLY A 341 13.94 6.46 1.95
C GLY A 341 13.14 6.14 0.70
N TRP A 342 11.87 5.81 0.89
CA TRP A 342 10.93 5.54 -0.19
C TRP A 342 10.05 6.75 -0.46
N TYR A 343 9.71 6.96 -1.73
CA TYR A 343 8.51 7.71 -2.08
C TYR A 343 7.30 6.94 -1.55
N ASP A 344 6.42 7.65 -0.86
CA ASP A 344 5.37 7.04 -0.05
C ASP A 344 4.29 6.35 -0.89
N ALA A 345 3.86 7.04 -1.94
CA ALA A 345 2.72 6.62 -2.72
C ALA A 345 2.93 6.97 -4.20
N GLY A 346 1.87 7.48 -4.84
CA GLY A 346 1.94 7.99 -6.20
C GLY A 346 2.65 9.35 -6.31
N ASP A 347 2.96 9.99 -5.20
CA ASP A 347 3.70 11.25 -5.09
C ASP A 347 5.19 11.06 -4.76
N HIS A 348 5.93 12.17 -4.68
CA HIS A 348 7.35 12.16 -4.31
C HIS A 348 7.60 12.55 -2.85
N GLY A 349 6.56 12.65 -2.02
CA GLY A 349 6.68 12.89 -0.58
C GLY A 349 7.21 11.66 0.17
N LYS A 350 7.75 11.93 1.37
CA LYS A 350 8.27 10.90 2.29
C LYS A 350 7.82 11.25 3.71
N TYR A 351 7.18 10.31 4.40
CA TYR A 351 6.40 10.59 5.62
C TYR A 351 6.81 9.64 6.73
N VAL A 352 7.15 10.18 7.90
CA VAL A 352 7.69 9.36 9.00
C VAL A 352 6.63 8.45 9.62
N VAL A 353 5.37 8.89 9.66
CA VAL A 353 4.28 8.07 10.21
C VAL A 353 3.98 6.87 9.30
N ASN A 354 3.73 7.11 8.02
CA ASN A 354 3.42 6.01 7.09
C ASN A 354 4.66 5.13 6.79
N GLY A 355 5.85 5.74 6.68
CA GLY A 355 7.13 5.03 6.62
C GLY A 355 7.41 4.19 7.87
N GLY A 356 6.90 4.60 9.04
CA GLY A 356 7.01 3.87 10.30
C GLY A 356 6.30 2.51 10.24
N ILE A 357 5.00 2.47 9.92
CA ILE A 357 4.27 1.19 9.79
C ILE A 357 4.84 0.30 8.67
N ALA A 358 5.23 0.89 7.53
CA ALA A 358 5.81 0.14 6.42
C ALA A 358 7.15 -0.51 6.81
N THR A 359 8.03 0.25 7.46
CA THR A 359 9.31 -0.25 8.00
C THR A 359 9.07 -1.36 9.02
N TYR A 360 8.13 -1.17 9.95
CA TYR A 360 7.77 -2.18 10.94
C TYR A 360 7.38 -3.51 10.27
N GLN A 361 6.51 -3.48 9.25
CA GLN A 361 6.03 -4.71 8.61
C GLN A 361 7.15 -5.46 7.86
N LEU A 362 8.09 -4.77 7.23
CA LEU A 362 9.28 -5.40 6.62
C LEU A 362 10.20 -6.01 7.69
N LEU A 363 10.48 -5.27 8.76
CA LEU A 363 11.26 -5.77 9.90
C LEU A 363 10.57 -6.96 10.57
N ASN A 364 9.25 -6.92 10.73
CA ASN A 364 8.45 -7.97 11.35
C ASN A 364 8.37 -9.22 10.46
N THR A 365 8.33 -9.06 9.13
CA THR A 365 8.43 -10.17 8.17
C THR A 365 9.72 -10.97 8.42
N PHE A 366 10.85 -10.29 8.63
CA PHE A 366 12.10 -10.95 9.01
C PHE A 366 12.08 -11.48 10.45
N GLU A 367 11.57 -10.72 11.42
CA GLU A 367 11.54 -11.10 12.83
C GLU A 367 10.71 -12.36 13.08
N ARG A 368 9.61 -12.54 12.33
CA ARG A 368 8.79 -13.75 12.32
C ARG A 368 9.60 -15.02 12.06
N THR A 369 10.65 -14.96 11.24
CA THR A 369 11.54 -16.12 10.97
C THR A 369 12.29 -16.63 12.21
N LYS A 370 12.33 -15.82 13.27
CA LYS A 370 12.95 -16.14 14.56
C LYS A 370 11.94 -16.69 15.57
N THR A 371 10.65 -16.43 15.39
CA THR A 371 9.61 -16.66 16.40
C THR A 371 8.52 -17.63 15.95
N ALA A 372 8.37 -17.88 14.65
CA ALA A 372 7.38 -18.80 14.08
C ALA A 372 8.04 -20.02 13.41
N GLU A 373 7.61 -21.23 13.77
CA GLU A 373 8.06 -22.48 13.13
C GLU A 373 7.73 -22.51 11.65
N THR A 374 6.57 -21.96 11.31
CA THR A 374 5.96 -21.90 9.99
C THR A 374 6.75 -21.05 9.01
N ALA A 375 7.76 -20.29 9.45
CA ALA A 375 8.64 -19.50 8.59
C ALA A 375 9.89 -20.28 8.10
N ASP A 376 9.99 -21.57 8.41
CA ASP A 376 11.08 -22.50 8.04
C ASP A 376 12.50 -21.92 8.18
N GLY A 377 12.70 -21.14 9.25
CA GLY A 377 13.98 -20.52 9.55
C GLY A 377 14.45 -19.41 8.60
N GLY A 378 13.60 -18.95 7.67
CA GLY A 378 13.76 -17.69 6.94
C GLY A 378 14.74 -17.70 5.77
N ALA A 379 15.10 -18.86 5.21
CA ALA A 379 16.08 -18.93 4.12
C ALA A 379 15.68 -18.09 2.89
N ALA A 380 14.38 -18.04 2.56
CA ALA A 380 13.85 -17.26 1.46
C ALA A 380 13.86 -15.73 1.68
N LEU A 381 14.15 -15.29 2.91
CA LEU A 381 14.30 -13.88 3.29
C LEU A 381 15.76 -13.55 3.65
N GLY A 382 16.70 -14.45 3.35
CA GLY A 382 18.12 -14.26 3.61
C GLY A 382 18.81 -13.27 2.68
N ASP A 383 20.13 -13.25 2.73
CA ASP A 383 20.96 -12.49 1.79
C ASP A 383 20.84 -13.06 0.37
N ALA A 384 20.92 -12.19 -0.64
CA ALA A 384 20.86 -12.49 -2.06
C ALA A 384 19.54 -13.12 -2.57
N THR A 385 18.44 -12.86 -1.88
CA THR A 385 17.09 -13.31 -2.26
C THR A 385 16.26 -12.25 -3.00
N LEU A 386 16.61 -10.97 -2.91
CA LEU A 386 15.96 -9.86 -3.61
C LEU A 386 16.86 -9.30 -4.73
N ARG A 387 16.24 -8.61 -5.68
CA ARG A 387 16.97 -7.92 -6.76
C ARG A 387 17.23 -6.48 -6.35
N VAL A 388 18.08 -6.31 -5.34
CA VAL A 388 18.50 -5.03 -4.78
C VAL A 388 20.02 -4.85 -4.90
N PRO A 389 20.54 -3.61 -4.90
CA PRO A 389 21.98 -3.36 -5.00
C PRO A 389 22.79 -3.97 -3.86
N GLU A 390 22.19 -4.12 -2.68
CA GLU A 390 22.84 -4.62 -1.47
C GLU A 390 23.06 -6.14 -1.46
N ARG A 391 22.47 -6.88 -2.42
CA ARG A 391 22.54 -8.34 -2.47
C ARG A 391 23.97 -8.88 -2.37
N GLY A 392 24.17 -9.88 -1.52
CA GLY A 392 25.46 -10.54 -1.29
C GLY A 392 26.37 -9.83 -0.28
N ASN A 393 25.83 -8.91 0.55
CA ASN A 393 26.59 -8.18 1.56
C ASN A 393 26.65 -8.89 2.94
N GLY A 394 26.00 -10.05 3.09
CA GLY A 394 25.89 -10.80 4.35
C GLY A 394 24.77 -10.35 5.29
N VAL A 395 23.92 -9.41 4.87
CA VAL A 395 22.71 -8.95 5.56
C VAL A 395 21.50 -9.54 4.81
N PRO A 396 20.45 -9.98 5.51
CA PRO A 396 19.20 -10.39 4.86
C PRO A 396 18.64 -9.26 3.98
N ASP A 397 18.34 -9.53 2.70
CA ASP A 397 18.00 -8.47 1.74
C ASP A 397 16.72 -7.69 2.14
N VAL A 398 15.77 -8.34 2.83
CA VAL A 398 14.58 -7.67 3.41
C VAL A 398 14.95 -6.65 4.49
N LEU A 399 16.03 -6.90 5.24
CA LEU A 399 16.58 -5.92 6.17
C LEU A 399 17.32 -4.81 5.43
N ASP A 400 18.04 -5.10 4.34
CA ASP A 400 18.65 -4.04 3.53
C ASP A 400 17.62 -3.08 2.92
N GLU A 401 16.50 -3.62 2.44
CA GLU A 401 15.40 -2.77 1.97
C GLU A 401 14.85 -1.92 3.13
N ALA A 402 14.54 -2.51 4.28
CA ALA A 402 14.08 -1.77 5.45
C ALA A 402 15.11 -0.75 5.97
N ARG A 403 16.41 -1.03 5.83
CA ARG A 403 17.51 -0.13 6.18
C ARG A 403 17.46 1.16 5.35
N TRP A 404 17.03 1.08 4.09
CA TRP A 404 16.93 2.23 3.21
C TRP A 404 15.99 3.30 3.79
N GLU A 405 14.83 2.87 4.28
CA GLU A 405 13.86 3.74 4.96
C GLU A 405 14.34 4.14 6.36
N LEU A 406 14.91 3.22 7.15
CA LEU A 406 15.46 3.54 8.46
C LEU A 406 16.50 4.66 8.41
N GLU A 407 17.42 4.67 7.43
CA GLU A 407 18.39 5.76 7.28
C GLU A 407 17.71 7.10 6.97
N PHE A 408 16.58 7.12 6.25
CA PHE A 408 15.76 8.31 6.08
C PHE A 408 15.07 8.72 7.40
N LEU A 409 14.38 7.80 8.08
CA LEU A 409 13.70 8.10 9.35
C LEU A 409 14.67 8.64 10.41
N LEU A 410 15.90 8.11 10.47
CA LEU A 410 16.96 8.62 11.36
C LEU A 410 17.40 10.04 11.00
N ARG A 411 17.43 10.41 9.71
CA ARG A 411 17.74 11.78 9.24
C ARG A 411 16.63 12.78 9.57
N MET A 412 15.40 12.32 9.74
CA MET A 412 14.26 13.16 10.11
C MET A 412 14.26 13.58 11.59
N GLN A 413 15.15 13.02 12.42
CA GLN A 413 15.28 13.40 13.82
C GLN A 413 15.92 14.79 13.96
N VAL A 414 15.24 15.69 14.67
CA VAL A 414 15.70 17.05 14.96
C VAL A 414 17.04 16.99 15.72
N PRO A 415 18.10 17.63 15.20
CA PRO A 415 19.43 17.55 15.78
C PRO A 415 19.54 18.11 17.20
N ALA A 416 20.51 17.59 17.97
CA ALA A 416 20.87 18.13 19.27
C ALA A 416 21.20 19.63 19.21
N GLY A 417 20.77 20.39 20.21
CA GLY A 417 20.99 21.84 20.29
C GLY A 417 19.98 22.68 19.49
N ARG A 418 19.06 22.06 18.75
CA ARG A 418 17.92 22.75 18.11
C ARG A 418 16.67 22.71 19.00
N PRO A 419 15.71 23.64 18.82
CA PRO A 419 14.38 23.51 19.40
C PRO A 419 13.75 22.17 19.02
N LEU A 420 13.07 21.50 19.96
CA LEU A 420 12.49 20.16 19.77
C LEU A 420 13.51 19.05 19.48
N ALA A 421 14.78 19.22 19.86
CA ALA A 421 15.82 18.19 19.71
C ALA A 421 15.34 16.79 20.14
N GLY A 422 15.53 15.83 19.24
CA GLY A 422 15.10 14.44 19.41
C GLY A 422 13.71 14.11 18.87
N MET A 423 12.82 15.09 18.68
CA MET A 423 11.57 14.90 17.92
C MET A 423 11.89 14.56 16.46
N ALA A 424 10.96 13.98 15.72
CA ALA A 424 11.10 13.73 14.29
C ALA A 424 10.19 14.67 13.48
N HIS A 425 10.73 15.29 12.43
CA HIS A 425 9.94 15.96 11.41
C HIS A 425 8.86 15.03 10.87
N HIS A 426 7.63 15.51 10.73
CA HIS A 426 6.52 14.63 10.38
C HIS A 426 6.66 14.05 8.97
N LYS A 427 7.12 14.87 8.04
CA LYS A 427 7.23 14.57 6.62
C LYS A 427 8.12 15.57 5.88
N ILE A 428 8.50 15.20 4.67
CA ILE A 428 9.19 16.04 3.70
C ILE A 428 8.57 15.81 2.33
N HIS A 429 8.10 16.88 1.70
CA HIS A 429 7.53 16.82 0.36
C HIS A 429 7.65 18.16 -0.36
N ASP A 430 7.06 18.23 -1.55
CA ASP A 430 6.99 19.42 -2.37
C ASP A 430 6.14 20.50 -1.71
N ARG A 431 6.44 21.78 -1.94
CA ARG A 431 5.58 22.87 -1.49
C ARG A 431 4.16 22.78 -2.07
N ASN A 432 4.01 22.29 -3.30
CA ASN A 432 2.72 22.15 -3.98
C ASN A 432 2.63 20.81 -4.72
N TRP A 433 1.41 20.33 -4.92
CA TRP A 433 1.17 19.10 -5.67
C TRP A 433 1.64 19.27 -7.12
N THR A 434 2.33 18.25 -7.63
CA THR A 434 2.74 18.14 -9.03
C THR A 434 1.74 17.32 -9.84
N GLY A 435 1.70 17.50 -11.16
CA GLY A 435 0.82 16.74 -12.05
C GLY A 435 1.36 15.37 -12.45
N LEU A 436 0.53 14.60 -13.16
CA LEU A 436 0.91 13.33 -13.79
C LEU A 436 1.20 13.52 -15.30
N PRO A 437 2.13 12.74 -15.89
CA PRO A 437 3.21 12.01 -15.22
C PRO A 437 4.34 12.95 -14.75
N LEU A 438 5.19 12.49 -13.84
CA LEU A 438 6.40 13.23 -13.46
C LEU A 438 7.49 12.29 -12.95
N ALA A 439 8.66 12.25 -13.61
CA ALA A 439 9.78 11.47 -13.11
C ALA A 439 10.41 12.14 -11.87
N PRO A 440 10.87 11.38 -10.87
CA PRO A 440 11.40 11.96 -9.62
C PRO A 440 12.57 12.94 -9.78
N HIS A 441 13.40 12.74 -10.81
CA HIS A 441 14.56 13.61 -11.09
C HIS A 441 14.19 14.89 -11.86
N GLU A 442 12.96 14.98 -12.35
CA GLU A 442 12.44 16.13 -13.11
C GLU A 442 11.60 17.06 -12.23
N ASP A 443 11.33 16.67 -10.98
CA ASP A 443 10.53 17.44 -10.04
C ASP A 443 11.18 18.81 -9.73
N PRO A 444 10.53 19.94 -10.10
CA PRO A 444 11.10 21.26 -9.91
C PRO A 444 10.71 21.90 -8.57
N GLN A 445 9.85 21.28 -7.77
CA GLN A 445 9.28 21.93 -6.59
C GLN A 445 10.35 22.17 -5.50
N PRO A 446 10.28 23.31 -4.78
CA PRO A 446 10.94 23.44 -3.49
C PRO A 446 10.46 22.33 -2.55
N ARG A 447 11.43 21.66 -1.90
CA ARG A 447 11.18 20.63 -0.90
C ARG A 447 11.21 21.25 0.49
N GLU A 448 10.28 20.87 1.36
CA GLU A 448 10.13 21.48 2.68
C GLU A 448 10.06 20.42 3.79
N LEU A 449 10.77 20.66 4.89
CA LEU A 449 10.58 19.90 6.13
C LEU A 449 9.36 20.46 6.87
N HIS A 450 8.40 19.59 7.16
CA HIS A 450 7.20 19.94 7.90
C HIS A 450 7.44 19.86 9.42
N PRO A 451 6.60 20.50 10.25
CA PRO A 451 6.76 20.50 11.70
C PRO A 451 6.96 19.09 12.28
N PRO A 452 7.81 18.94 13.31
CA PRO A 452 7.87 17.69 14.08
C PRO A 452 6.54 17.36 14.74
N SER A 453 6.16 16.09 14.72
CA SER A 453 4.97 15.60 15.43
C SER A 453 5.30 14.49 16.41
N THR A 454 4.47 14.35 17.45
CA THR A 454 4.60 13.29 18.46
C THR A 454 4.41 11.92 17.82
N ALA A 455 3.45 11.77 16.89
CA ALA A 455 3.21 10.53 16.15
C ALA A 455 4.46 10.10 15.35
N ALA A 456 5.06 11.02 14.57
CA ALA A 456 6.28 10.75 13.81
C ALA A 456 7.45 10.39 14.72
N THR A 457 7.59 11.10 15.84
CA THR A 457 8.66 10.85 16.82
C THR A 457 8.53 9.46 17.45
N LEU A 458 7.32 9.02 17.76
CA LEU A 458 7.08 7.70 18.35
C LEU A 458 7.15 6.56 17.32
N ASN A 459 6.74 6.80 16.08
CA ASN A 459 6.98 5.89 14.95
C ASN A 459 8.49 5.64 14.79
N LEU A 460 9.29 6.72 14.72
CA LEU A 460 10.76 6.63 14.71
C LEU A 460 11.28 5.85 15.92
N ALA A 461 10.77 6.14 17.12
CA ALA A 461 11.21 5.47 18.34
C ALA A 461 10.98 3.95 18.29
N ALA A 462 9.80 3.53 17.82
CA ALA A 462 9.40 2.14 17.74
C ALA A 462 10.26 1.36 16.72
N VAL A 463 10.31 1.82 15.47
CA VAL A 463 11.05 1.11 14.41
C VAL A 463 12.57 1.18 14.61
N ALA A 464 13.10 2.25 15.21
CA ALA A 464 14.51 2.30 15.56
C ALA A 464 14.86 1.36 16.73
N ALA A 465 13.94 1.09 17.65
CA ALA A 465 14.13 0.07 18.67
C ALA A 465 14.15 -1.34 18.04
N GLN A 466 13.20 -1.64 17.14
CA GLN A 466 13.20 -2.90 16.37
C GLN A 466 14.44 -3.06 15.50
N CYS A 467 14.87 -2.01 14.80
CA CYS A 467 16.15 -1.97 14.09
C CYS A 467 17.30 -2.37 15.00
N ALA A 468 17.41 -1.77 16.19
CA ALA A 468 18.52 -2.02 17.10
C ALA A 468 18.67 -3.52 17.44
N ARG A 469 17.57 -4.24 17.66
CA ARG A 469 17.63 -5.68 17.97
C ARG A 469 17.81 -6.57 16.75
N LEU A 470 17.25 -6.20 15.59
CA LEU A 470 17.33 -7.03 14.39
C LEU A 470 18.66 -6.91 13.67
N PHE A 471 19.29 -5.73 13.67
CA PHE A 471 20.57 -5.49 13.02
C PHE A 471 21.79 -5.84 13.88
N ALA A 472 21.66 -5.94 15.21
CA ALA A 472 22.82 -6.19 16.07
C ALA A 472 23.70 -7.40 15.68
N PRO A 473 23.15 -8.52 15.15
CA PRO A 473 23.96 -9.64 14.69
C PRO A 473 24.72 -9.40 13.37
N TYR A 474 24.33 -8.38 12.59
CA TYR A 474 24.78 -8.13 11.22
C TYR A 474 25.57 -6.83 11.07
N ASP A 475 25.11 -5.74 11.70
CA ASP A 475 25.74 -4.42 11.74
C ASP A 475 25.55 -3.78 13.12
N ALA A 476 26.50 -4.06 14.03
CA ALA A 476 26.44 -3.58 15.41
C ALA A 476 26.52 -2.05 15.52
N ALA A 477 27.19 -1.38 14.58
CA ALA A 477 27.31 0.08 14.58
C ALA A 477 25.99 0.74 14.19
N PHE A 478 25.32 0.22 13.15
CA PHE A 478 23.99 0.68 12.76
C PHE A 478 22.96 0.38 13.85
N ALA A 479 22.99 -0.82 14.44
CA ALA A 479 22.14 -1.17 15.57
C ALA A 479 22.28 -0.21 16.76
N ALA A 480 23.51 0.20 17.09
CA ALA A 480 23.77 1.17 18.16
C ALA A 480 23.24 2.59 17.83
N ARG A 481 23.35 3.01 16.57
CA ARG A 481 22.76 4.28 16.07
C ARG A 481 21.23 4.24 16.21
N CYS A 482 20.59 3.18 15.70
CA CYS A 482 19.16 2.94 15.84
C CYS A 482 18.71 2.98 17.31
N GLY A 483 19.37 2.23 18.20
CA GLY A 483 19.00 2.21 19.62
C GLY A 483 19.18 3.56 20.32
N THR A 484 20.14 4.38 19.88
CA THR A 484 20.32 5.73 20.41
C THR A 484 19.21 6.67 19.94
N ALA A 485 18.91 6.67 18.64
CA ALA A 485 17.81 7.46 18.07
C ALA A 485 16.47 7.11 18.71
N ALA A 486 16.20 5.81 18.93
CA ALA A 486 14.98 5.31 19.56
C ALA A 486 14.75 5.91 20.95
N ARG A 487 15.78 5.87 21.81
CA ARG A 487 15.69 6.39 23.18
C ARG A 487 15.59 7.90 23.21
N THR A 488 16.31 8.59 22.33
CA THR A 488 16.25 10.06 22.19
C THR A 488 14.86 10.50 21.73
N ALA A 489 14.29 9.83 20.73
CA ALA A 489 12.96 10.11 20.21
C ALA A 489 11.88 9.89 21.27
N TYR A 490 11.90 8.74 21.96
CA TYR A 490 10.93 8.45 23.01
C TYR A 490 11.00 9.47 24.17
N ALA A 491 12.20 9.87 24.59
CA ALA A 491 12.37 10.89 25.62
C ALA A 491 11.83 12.25 25.16
N ALA A 492 12.07 12.64 23.90
CA ALA A 492 11.55 13.88 23.32
C ALA A 492 10.02 13.87 23.20
N ALA A 493 9.42 12.75 22.76
CA ALA A 493 7.98 12.58 22.70
C ALA A 493 7.32 12.72 24.08
N LYS A 494 7.91 12.17 25.14
CA LYS A 494 7.41 12.38 26.52
C LYS A 494 7.47 13.84 26.97
N ALA A 495 8.45 14.61 26.48
CA ALA A 495 8.54 16.05 26.76
C ALA A 495 7.56 16.88 25.90
N HIS A 496 7.14 16.36 24.75
CA HIS A 496 6.23 16.99 23.80
C HIS A 496 5.11 16.04 23.38
N PRO A 497 4.19 15.66 24.30
CA PRO A 497 3.24 14.57 24.08
C PRO A 497 2.02 14.96 23.21
N ALA A 498 1.87 16.22 22.86
CA ALA A 498 0.67 16.75 22.19
C ALA A 498 1.03 17.69 21.03
N SER A 499 2.04 17.32 20.24
CA SER A 499 2.43 18.01 19.01
C SER A 499 1.86 17.23 17.82
N TYR A 500 0.67 17.61 17.36
CA TYR A 500 -0.06 16.89 16.32
C TYR A 500 0.21 17.46 14.93
N ALA A 501 0.23 16.58 13.93
CA ALA A 501 0.19 17.00 12.53
C ALA A 501 -1.21 17.57 12.21
N SER A 502 -1.26 18.59 11.37
CA SER A 502 -2.51 19.30 11.05
C SER A 502 -3.15 18.70 9.79
N ALA A 503 -4.44 18.41 9.84
CA ALA A 503 -5.21 18.03 8.65
C ALA A 503 -5.18 19.12 7.54
N ALA A 504 -4.94 20.38 7.92
CA ALA A 504 -4.82 21.49 6.97
C ALA A 504 -3.46 21.54 6.26
N ASP A 505 -2.46 20.81 6.74
CA ASP A 505 -1.13 20.72 6.15
C ASP A 505 -1.10 19.63 5.06
N GLY A 506 -2.00 19.71 4.08
CA GLY A 506 -2.18 18.71 3.01
C GLY A 506 -1.81 19.18 1.60
N THR A 507 -1.15 20.34 1.49
CA THR A 507 -0.75 20.90 0.19
C THR A 507 0.63 20.37 -0.20
N GLY A 508 0.75 19.75 -1.38
CA GLY A 508 2.00 19.17 -1.88
C GLY A 508 2.39 17.83 -1.29
N GLY A 509 1.61 17.31 -0.34
CA GLY A 509 1.78 15.98 0.22
C GLY A 509 0.68 15.64 1.23
N GLY A 510 0.45 14.35 1.45
CA GLY A 510 -0.58 13.86 2.37
C GLY A 510 -0.40 14.39 3.79
N ALA A 511 -1.50 14.77 4.46
CA ALA A 511 -1.43 15.36 5.80
C ALA A 511 -0.95 14.36 6.85
N TYR A 512 -1.37 13.09 6.74
CA TYR A 512 -1.12 12.03 7.73
C TYR A 512 -1.39 12.50 9.17
N ASP A 513 -2.48 13.28 9.34
CA ASP A 513 -2.82 13.85 10.62
C ASP A 513 -3.30 12.78 11.60
N ASP A 514 -2.96 12.99 12.87
CA ASP A 514 -3.47 12.22 13.98
C ASP A 514 -3.45 13.10 15.23
N THR A 515 -4.56 13.07 15.97
CA THR A 515 -4.77 13.85 17.19
C THR A 515 -4.77 12.97 18.45
N SER A 516 -4.56 11.66 18.31
CA SER A 516 -4.53 10.68 19.39
C SER A 516 -3.29 9.81 19.30
N VAL A 517 -2.20 10.26 19.94
CA VAL A 517 -0.91 9.54 19.90
C VAL A 517 -0.72 8.49 21.00
N THR A 518 -1.81 8.06 21.64
CA THR A 518 -1.73 7.21 22.84
C THR A 518 -1.31 5.78 22.52
N ASP A 519 -1.68 5.31 21.34
CA ASP A 519 -1.30 4.02 20.80
C ASP A 519 0.13 3.99 20.27
N GLU A 520 0.63 5.08 19.68
CA GLU A 520 2.05 5.24 19.35
C GLU A 520 2.92 5.20 20.61
N PHE A 521 2.47 5.82 21.71
CA PHE A 521 3.18 5.74 22.99
C PHE A 521 3.25 4.31 23.51
N TYR A 522 2.15 3.56 23.37
CA TYR A 522 2.11 2.13 23.72
C TYR A 522 3.06 1.32 22.85
N TRP A 523 2.97 1.46 21.53
CA TRP A 523 3.81 0.73 20.59
C TRP A 523 5.30 1.03 20.80
N ALA A 524 5.70 2.29 20.89
CA ALA A 524 7.11 2.64 21.13
C ALA A 524 7.63 2.11 22.48
N ALA A 525 6.80 2.15 23.54
CA ALA A 525 7.17 1.59 24.84
C ALA A 525 7.34 0.06 24.77
N VAL A 526 6.48 -0.63 24.02
CA VAL A 526 6.63 -2.06 23.72
C VAL A 526 7.96 -2.35 23.03
N GLU A 527 8.24 -1.68 21.91
CA GLU A 527 9.46 -1.97 21.14
C GLU A 527 10.73 -1.69 21.93
N LEU A 528 10.73 -0.62 22.73
CA LEU A 528 11.83 -0.32 23.65
C LEU A 528 11.95 -1.36 24.77
N TYR A 529 10.85 -1.85 25.32
CA TYR A 529 10.88 -2.93 26.30
C TYR A 529 11.41 -4.24 25.72
N LEU A 530 10.93 -4.65 24.54
CA LEU A 530 11.39 -5.85 23.84
C LEU A 530 12.89 -5.77 23.50
N THR A 531 13.35 -4.57 23.14
CA THR A 531 14.74 -4.33 22.74
C THR A 531 15.70 -4.24 23.94
N THR A 532 15.30 -3.58 25.03
CA THR A 532 16.22 -3.27 26.15
C THR A 532 15.93 -4.00 27.45
N GLY A 533 14.74 -4.59 27.60
CA GLY A 533 14.28 -5.24 28.84
C GLY A 533 14.16 -4.28 30.04
N LYS A 534 14.15 -2.96 29.81
CA LYS A 534 14.22 -1.98 30.91
C LYS A 534 12.84 -1.82 31.55
N LYS A 535 12.83 -1.85 32.89
CA LYS A 535 11.62 -1.69 33.70
C LYS A 535 10.87 -0.39 33.43
N SER A 536 11.55 0.71 33.10
CA SER A 536 10.87 1.99 32.81
C SER A 536 9.89 1.89 31.64
N TYR A 537 10.26 1.17 30.57
CA TYR A 537 9.38 0.99 29.41
C TYR A 537 8.27 -0.01 29.69
N LEU A 538 8.55 -1.02 30.52
CA LEU A 538 7.51 -1.91 31.04
C LEU A 538 6.47 -1.16 31.88
N ASP A 539 6.92 -0.22 32.71
CA ASP A 539 6.02 0.61 33.53
C ASP A 539 5.18 1.55 32.63
N ASP A 540 5.80 2.15 31.62
CA ASP A 540 5.11 3.02 30.64
C ASP A 540 4.06 2.24 29.82
N LEU A 541 4.41 1.05 29.27
CA LEU A 541 3.45 0.24 28.52
C LEU A 541 2.34 -0.29 29.43
N ALA A 542 2.65 -0.71 30.66
CA ALA A 542 1.65 -1.24 31.59
C ALA A 542 0.65 -0.18 32.07
N ALA A 543 1.07 1.09 32.11
CA ALA A 543 0.21 2.23 32.44
C ALA A 543 -0.70 2.65 31.27
N SER A 544 -0.41 2.21 30.04
CA SER A 544 -1.22 2.55 28.88
C SER A 544 -2.60 1.87 28.92
N PRO A 545 -3.69 2.58 28.57
CA PRO A 545 -5.02 1.96 28.44
C PRO A 545 -5.03 0.84 27.38
N HIS A 546 -4.17 0.94 26.36
CA HIS A 546 -4.02 -0.05 25.30
C HIS A 546 -3.43 -1.37 25.77
N HIS A 547 -2.79 -1.43 26.94
CA HIS A 547 -2.23 -2.68 27.47
C HIS A 547 -3.28 -3.61 28.03
N GLY A 548 -4.32 -3.04 28.66
CA GLY A 548 -5.48 -3.75 29.19
C GLY A 548 -6.63 -3.87 28.19
N GLY A 549 -6.76 -2.92 27.27
CA GLY A 549 -7.85 -2.82 26.30
C GLY A 549 -7.74 -3.74 25.08
N ASP A 550 -8.82 -3.77 24.31
CA ASP A 550 -8.85 -4.28 22.94
C ASP A 550 -8.20 -3.24 22.02
N VAL A 551 -7.25 -3.69 21.21
CA VAL A 551 -6.47 -2.85 20.27
C VAL A 551 -6.72 -3.25 18.81
N PHE A 552 -7.61 -4.22 18.58
CA PHE A 552 -7.94 -4.72 17.25
C PHE A 552 -9.37 -4.30 16.90
N ALA A 553 -9.55 -3.25 16.11
CA ALA A 553 -10.89 -2.80 15.75
C ALA A 553 -11.54 -3.72 14.71
N ALA A 554 -12.87 -3.82 14.72
CA ALA A 554 -13.62 -4.70 13.82
C ALA A 554 -13.51 -4.26 12.34
N GLY A 555 -13.54 -2.95 12.08
CA GLY A 555 -13.39 -2.35 10.75
C GLY A 555 -11.93 -2.27 10.27
N GLY A 556 -10.96 -2.77 11.05
CA GLY A 556 -9.55 -2.78 10.71
C GLY A 556 -8.66 -2.99 11.93
N ALA A 557 -7.79 -4.01 11.89
CA ALA A 557 -6.92 -4.37 13.01
C ALA A 557 -5.95 -3.25 13.37
N PHE A 558 -5.38 -2.60 12.36
CA PHE A 558 -4.44 -1.49 12.49
C PHE A 558 -4.22 -0.81 11.14
N GLY A 559 -3.67 0.40 11.21
CA GLY A 559 -3.28 1.22 10.06
C GLY A 559 -2.32 2.30 10.53
N TRP A 560 -1.95 3.23 9.64
CA TRP A 560 -0.98 4.28 9.95
C TRP A 560 -1.44 5.25 11.06
N GLN A 561 -2.76 5.39 11.31
CA GLN A 561 -3.35 6.15 12.44
C GLN A 561 -3.65 5.31 13.68
N SER A 562 -3.38 4.00 13.66
CA SER A 562 -3.83 3.09 14.73
C SER A 562 -2.84 1.94 14.87
N VAL A 563 -1.83 2.15 15.72
CA VAL A 563 -0.61 1.31 15.77
C VAL A 563 -0.46 0.50 17.06
N ALA A 564 -1.40 0.58 17.99
CA ALA A 564 -1.34 -0.22 19.23
C ALA A 564 -1.29 -1.72 18.97
N ALA A 565 -1.97 -2.19 17.92
CA ALA A 565 -1.97 -3.60 17.54
C ALA A 565 -0.55 -4.10 17.17
N LEU A 566 0.31 -3.25 16.59
CA LEU A 566 1.68 -3.62 16.23
C LEU A 566 2.46 -4.06 17.48
N GLY A 567 2.42 -3.24 18.53
CA GLY A 567 3.00 -3.58 19.83
C GLY A 567 2.35 -4.80 20.48
N ARG A 568 1.03 -4.99 20.33
CA ARG A 568 0.34 -6.17 20.89
C ARG A 568 0.77 -7.48 20.20
N LEU A 569 0.95 -7.46 18.88
CA LEU A 569 1.43 -8.60 18.09
C LEU A 569 2.88 -8.95 18.47
N ASP A 570 3.76 -7.96 18.58
CA ASP A 570 5.16 -8.18 18.97
C ASP A 570 5.29 -8.65 20.42
N LEU A 571 4.50 -8.11 21.37
CA LEU A 571 4.46 -8.64 22.74
C LEU A 571 4.01 -10.11 22.82
N ALA A 572 3.13 -10.54 21.92
CA ALA A 572 2.62 -11.91 21.87
C ALA A 572 3.64 -12.90 21.30
N THR A 573 4.46 -12.45 20.35
CA THR A 573 5.31 -13.29 19.49
C THR A 573 6.81 -13.17 19.79
N VAL A 574 7.33 -12.01 20.18
CA VAL A 574 8.75 -11.80 20.48
C VAL A 574 9.04 -12.24 21.92
N PRO A 575 10.05 -13.11 22.16
CA PRO A 575 10.49 -13.46 23.51
C PRO A 575 10.68 -12.25 24.42
N ASN A 576 10.11 -12.31 25.62
CA ASN A 576 10.21 -11.22 26.60
C ASN A 576 10.02 -11.70 28.04
N GLY A 577 10.30 -10.80 28.99
CA GLY A 577 10.31 -11.07 30.42
C GLY A 577 8.96 -10.94 31.13
N LEU A 578 7.84 -10.82 30.40
CA LEU A 578 6.53 -10.70 31.02
C LEU A 578 6.13 -11.98 31.79
N PRO A 579 5.38 -11.84 32.90
CA PRO A 579 4.77 -12.97 33.60
C PRO A 579 3.95 -13.86 32.67
N ALA A 580 3.94 -15.18 32.93
CA ALA A 580 3.24 -16.15 32.08
C ALA A 580 1.74 -15.86 31.94
N ALA A 581 1.06 -15.45 33.02
CA ALA A 581 -0.36 -15.09 32.99
C ALA A 581 -0.64 -13.87 32.09
N GLU A 582 0.27 -12.90 32.07
CA GLU A 582 0.16 -11.71 31.25
C GLU A 582 0.40 -12.02 29.77
N LYS A 583 1.40 -12.84 29.46
CA LYS A 583 1.62 -13.36 28.10
C LYS A 583 0.43 -14.17 27.60
N ALA A 584 -0.16 -14.99 28.45
CA ALA A 584 -1.37 -15.75 28.11
C ALA A 584 -2.55 -14.83 27.77
N ARG A 585 -2.78 -13.77 28.56
CA ARG A 585 -3.81 -12.75 28.28
C ARG A 585 -3.55 -12.02 26.97
N ILE A 586 -2.31 -11.61 26.72
CA ILE A 586 -1.92 -10.92 25.47
C ILE A 586 -2.17 -11.83 24.26
N ARG A 587 -1.74 -13.10 24.32
CA ARG A 587 -1.99 -14.08 23.25
C ARG A 587 -3.49 -14.36 23.06
N ALA A 588 -4.25 -14.44 24.14
CA ALA A 588 -5.70 -14.60 24.09
C ALA A 588 -6.38 -13.44 23.32
N SER A 589 -5.94 -12.19 23.54
CA SER A 589 -6.50 -11.05 22.80
C SER A 589 -6.24 -11.12 21.28
N VAL A 590 -5.11 -11.69 20.86
CA VAL A 590 -4.81 -11.91 19.43
C VAL A 590 -5.76 -12.98 18.86
N THR A 591 -5.96 -14.09 19.58
CA THR A 591 -6.87 -15.15 19.13
C THR A 591 -8.34 -14.72 19.14
N GLU A 592 -8.77 -13.91 20.11
CA GLU A 592 -10.13 -13.33 20.15
C GLU A 592 -10.37 -12.37 18.97
N ALA A 593 -9.37 -11.56 18.61
CA ALA A 593 -9.43 -10.75 17.40
C ALA A 593 -9.48 -11.61 16.12
N ALA A 594 -8.64 -12.64 16.04
CA ALA A 594 -8.64 -13.59 14.93
C ALA A 594 -10.00 -14.30 14.77
N ASP A 595 -10.65 -14.70 15.87
CA ASP A 595 -11.99 -15.29 15.84
C ASP A 595 -13.04 -14.33 15.29
N ARG A 596 -12.95 -13.03 15.62
CA ARG A 596 -13.82 -11.99 15.03
C ARG A 596 -13.61 -11.85 13.53
N TYR A 597 -12.35 -11.80 13.08
CA TYR A 597 -12.04 -11.67 11.65
C TYR A 597 -12.44 -12.93 10.85
N LEU A 598 -12.30 -14.13 11.44
CA LEU A 598 -12.85 -15.36 10.87
C LEU A 598 -14.38 -15.32 10.77
N ALA A 599 -15.05 -14.76 11.78
CA ALA A 599 -16.51 -14.61 11.75
C ALA A 599 -16.95 -13.66 10.63
N ALA A 600 -16.27 -12.52 10.45
CA ALA A 600 -16.50 -11.62 9.32
C ALA A 600 -16.26 -12.33 7.97
N LEU A 601 -15.12 -13.01 7.83
CA LEU A 601 -14.78 -13.79 6.64
C LEU A 601 -15.83 -14.83 6.26
N ARG A 602 -16.42 -15.52 7.25
CA ARG A 602 -17.45 -16.53 7.01
C ARG A 602 -18.83 -15.94 6.71
N ALA A 603 -19.08 -14.69 7.11
CA ALA A 603 -20.34 -14.00 6.87
C ALA A 603 -20.42 -13.43 5.44
N GLU A 604 -19.27 -13.10 4.84
CA GLU A 604 -19.18 -12.53 3.49
C GLU A 604 -19.19 -13.63 2.41
N ALA A 605 -20.01 -13.47 1.38
CA ALA A 605 -20.06 -14.44 0.28
C ALA A 605 -18.76 -14.45 -0.56
N TYR A 606 -18.03 -13.34 -0.57
CA TYR A 606 -16.71 -13.22 -1.20
C TYR A 606 -15.55 -13.65 -0.29
N GLY A 607 -15.80 -13.92 1.00
CA GLY A 607 -14.84 -14.59 1.87
C GLY A 607 -13.65 -13.74 2.32
N LEU A 608 -13.87 -12.45 2.62
CA LEU A 608 -12.87 -11.52 3.12
C LEU A 608 -13.08 -11.17 4.61
N PRO A 609 -12.02 -10.98 5.41
CA PRO A 609 -12.10 -10.66 6.83
C PRO A 609 -12.45 -9.18 7.09
N LEU A 610 -13.50 -8.65 6.46
CA LEU A 610 -13.93 -7.26 6.58
C LEU A 610 -15.47 -7.22 6.64
N PRO A 611 -16.08 -6.39 7.51
CA PRO A 611 -17.53 -6.25 7.51
C PRO A 611 -18.09 -5.65 6.19
N ALA A 612 -19.27 -6.09 5.76
CA ALA A 612 -19.93 -5.62 4.53
C ALA A 612 -20.37 -4.13 4.51
N ASP A 613 -20.29 -3.40 5.62
CA ASP A 613 -20.82 -2.04 5.69
C ASP A 613 -19.93 -1.03 4.95
N ALA A 614 -20.53 0.04 4.44
CA ALA A 614 -19.82 1.08 3.69
C ALA A 614 -18.67 1.74 4.49
N GLY A 615 -18.78 1.82 5.81
CA GLY A 615 -17.75 2.39 6.67
C GLY A 615 -16.49 1.54 6.79
N SER A 616 -16.55 0.26 6.40
CA SER A 616 -15.40 -0.64 6.36
C SER A 616 -14.61 -0.54 5.05
N TYR A 617 -15.22 -0.04 3.96
CA TYR A 617 -14.57 0.16 2.66
C TYR A 617 -14.04 1.60 2.56
N VAL A 618 -12.96 1.86 3.28
CA VAL A 618 -12.27 3.16 3.35
C VAL A 618 -11.17 3.29 2.28
N TRP A 619 -10.56 4.47 2.16
CA TRP A 619 -9.32 4.64 1.39
C TRP A 619 -8.25 3.67 1.90
N GLY A 620 -7.80 2.76 1.03
CA GLY A 620 -6.85 1.72 1.41
C GLY A 620 -7.50 0.47 2.01
N SER A 621 -8.79 0.21 1.77
CA SER A 621 -9.53 -0.95 2.29
C SER A 621 -8.87 -2.31 2.01
N ASN A 622 -8.12 -2.45 0.91
CA ASN A 622 -7.34 -3.67 0.66
C ASN A 622 -6.27 -3.88 1.74
N SER A 623 -5.61 -2.82 2.21
CA SER A 623 -4.64 -2.92 3.30
C SER A 623 -5.31 -3.31 4.62
N THR A 624 -6.54 -2.87 4.86
CA THR A 624 -7.35 -3.28 6.01
C THR A 624 -7.62 -4.79 5.97
N VAL A 625 -8.01 -5.33 4.82
CA VAL A 625 -8.19 -6.78 4.61
C VAL A 625 -6.90 -7.53 4.92
N VAL A 626 -5.76 -7.06 4.39
CA VAL A 626 -4.46 -7.68 4.62
C VAL A 626 -4.05 -7.62 6.10
N ASN A 627 -4.19 -6.47 6.77
CA ASN A 627 -3.83 -6.32 8.18
C ASN A 627 -4.70 -7.20 9.10
N ASN A 628 -5.97 -7.41 8.77
CA ASN A 628 -6.81 -8.40 9.47
C ASN A 628 -6.30 -9.83 9.23
N ALA A 629 -5.85 -10.16 8.01
CA ALA A 629 -5.24 -11.45 7.70
C ALA A 629 -3.88 -11.67 8.41
N ILE A 630 -3.11 -10.60 8.68
CA ILE A 630 -1.89 -10.67 9.49
C ILE A 630 -2.21 -11.12 10.94
N VAL A 631 -3.33 -10.67 11.50
CA VAL A 631 -3.78 -11.12 12.84
C VAL A 631 -4.16 -12.61 12.81
N LEU A 632 -4.85 -13.07 11.76
CA LEU A 632 -5.15 -14.49 11.54
C LEU A 632 -3.86 -15.32 11.46
N ALA A 633 -2.92 -14.92 10.60
CA ALA A 633 -1.63 -15.57 10.46
C ALA A 633 -0.84 -15.62 11.78
N THR A 634 -0.84 -14.53 12.55
CA THR A 634 -0.20 -14.48 13.86
C THR A 634 -0.89 -15.42 14.87
N ALA A 635 -2.21 -15.49 14.87
CA ALA A 635 -2.95 -16.45 15.70
C ALA A 635 -2.61 -17.90 15.32
N PHE A 636 -2.40 -18.20 14.04
CA PHE A 636 -1.89 -19.50 13.61
C PHE A 636 -0.50 -19.79 14.18
N ASP A 637 0.44 -18.85 14.06
CA ASP A 637 1.81 -19.04 14.58
C ASP A 637 1.83 -19.26 16.10
N LEU A 638 0.91 -18.63 16.84
CA LEU A 638 0.78 -18.79 18.29
C LEU A 638 0.11 -20.10 18.72
N THR A 639 -0.87 -20.59 17.95
CA THR A 639 -1.77 -21.67 18.38
C THR A 639 -1.60 -22.98 17.63
N ARG A 640 -0.96 -22.94 16.45
CA ARG A 640 -0.93 -24.03 15.46
C ARG A 640 -2.32 -24.44 14.95
N ASN A 641 -3.37 -23.66 15.20
CA ASN A 641 -4.72 -23.96 14.72
C ASN A 641 -4.86 -23.56 13.25
N ALA A 642 -4.90 -24.58 12.38
CA ALA A 642 -5.01 -24.43 10.92
C ALA A 642 -6.20 -23.58 10.47
N THR A 643 -7.26 -23.45 11.29
CA THR A 643 -8.41 -22.59 10.97
C THR A 643 -7.99 -21.14 10.73
N TYR A 644 -7.03 -20.63 11.51
CA TYR A 644 -6.52 -19.27 11.34
C TYR A 644 -5.65 -19.13 10.09
N ARG A 645 -4.80 -20.14 9.81
CA ARG A 645 -4.03 -20.21 8.56
C ARG A 645 -4.96 -20.19 7.36
N ASP A 646 -6.00 -21.02 7.38
CA ASP A 646 -6.94 -21.14 6.27
C ASP A 646 -7.68 -19.81 6.06
N GLY A 647 -8.08 -19.11 7.13
CA GLY A 647 -8.63 -17.76 7.02
C GLY A 647 -7.66 -16.74 6.38
N ALA A 648 -6.38 -16.76 6.78
CA ALA A 648 -5.36 -15.90 6.18
C ALA A 648 -5.11 -16.22 4.70
N VAL A 649 -5.10 -17.51 4.33
CA VAL A 649 -5.00 -17.96 2.93
C VAL A 649 -6.20 -17.49 2.12
N GLN A 650 -7.41 -17.70 2.63
CA GLN A 650 -8.64 -17.36 1.93
C GLN A 650 -8.80 -15.84 1.73
N ALA A 651 -8.28 -15.00 2.63
CA ALA A 651 -8.31 -13.54 2.45
C ALA A 651 -7.61 -13.11 1.14
N MET A 652 -6.63 -13.87 0.67
CA MET A 652 -5.94 -13.59 -0.59
C MET A 652 -6.83 -13.85 -1.82
N ASP A 653 -7.84 -14.73 -1.72
CA ASP A 653 -8.77 -14.97 -2.82
C ASP A 653 -9.48 -13.68 -3.23
N TYR A 654 -9.90 -12.87 -2.26
CA TYR A 654 -10.54 -11.57 -2.50
C TYR A 654 -9.60 -10.62 -3.25
N LEU A 655 -8.34 -10.53 -2.83
CA LEU A 655 -7.35 -9.65 -3.44
C LEU A 655 -6.93 -10.09 -4.85
N LEU A 656 -7.12 -11.38 -5.17
CA LEU A 656 -6.73 -12.00 -6.44
C LEU A 656 -7.94 -12.34 -7.32
N GLY A 657 -9.07 -11.66 -7.16
CA GLY A 657 -10.18 -11.72 -8.12
C GLY A 657 -11.47 -12.39 -7.64
N ARG A 658 -11.51 -12.98 -6.45
CA ARG A 658 -12.77 -13.41 -5.83
C ARG A 658 -13.46 -12.23 -5.14
N ASN A 659 -13.85 -11.25 -5.94
CA ASN A 659 -14.56 -10.04 -5.50
C ASN A 659 -15.62 -9.65 -6.54
N ALA A 660 -16.43 -8.63 -6.21
CA ALA A 660 -17.55 -8.20 -7.05
C ALA A 660 -17.13 -7.73 -8.46
N LEU A 661 -15.92 -7.17 -8.57
CA LEU A 661 -15.33 -6.68 -9.81
C LEU A 661 -14.64 -7.77 -10.63
N ASN A 662 -14.41 -8.95 -10.04
CA ASN A 662 -13.62 -10.04 -10.63
C ASN A 662 -12.25 -9.57 -11.10
N MET A 663 -11.58 -8.79 -10.24
CA MET A 663 -10.30 -8.18 -10.55
C MET A 663 -9.28 -8.47 -9.46
N SER A 664 -8.07 -8.86 -9.81
CA SER A 664 -6.97 -8.80 -8.86
C SER A 664 -6.53 -7.35 -8.65
N TYR A 665 -6.43 -6.95 -7.38
CA TYR A 665 -5.89 -5.64 -7.01
C TYR A 665 -4.36 -5.60 -6.98
N VAL A 666 -3.68 -6.69 -7.38
CA VAL A 666 -2.22 -6.83 -7.38
C VAL A 666 -1.71 -6.84 -8.80
N THR A 667 -0.89 -5.85 -9.17
CA THR A 667 -0.35 -5.72 -10.53
C THR A 667 0.42 -6.97 -10.96
N GLY A 668 0.18 -7.46 -12.18
CA GLY A 668 0.89 -8.61 -12.75
C GLY A 668 0.47 -9.98 -12.20
N TRP A 669 -0.56 -10.05 -11.36
CA TRP A 669 -1.05 -11.28 -10.73
C TRP A 669 -2.54 -11.49 -11.04
N GLY A 670 -2.88 -12.61 -11.73
CA GLY A 670 -4.24 -12.93 -12.17
C GLY A 670 -4.51 -12.52 -13.63
N GLU A 671 -5.55 -13.06 -14.25
CA GLU A 671 -5.89 -12.80 -15.66
C GLU A 671 -6.40 -11.37 -15.89
N GLN A 672 -7.10 -10.82 -14.91
CA GLN A 672 -7.60 -9.44 -14.88
C GLN A 672 -7.09 -8.77 -13.62
N HIS A 673 -6.01 -7.99 -13.75
CA HIS A 673 -5.37 -7.32 -12.65
C HIS A 673 -5.32 -5.81 -12.85
N ALA A 674 -5.21 -5.05 -11.76
CA ALA A 674 -4.97 -3.62 -11.79
C ALA A 674 -3.72 -3.27 -12.61
N ARG A 675 -3.78 -2.20 -13.41
CA ARG A 675 -2.69 -1.75 -14.30
C ARG A 675 -2.40 -0.27 -14.17
N ASN A 676 -3.41 0.54 -13.89
CA ASN A 676 -3.34 1.99 -14.00
C ASN A 676 -3.35 2.64 -12.61
N GLN A 677 -2.62 2.08 -11.65
CA GLN A 677 -2.61 2.63 -10.30
C GLN A 677 -2.07 4.07 -10.31
N HIS A 678 -2.68 4.96 -9.52
CA HIS A 678 -2.29 6.37 -9.44
C HIS A 678 -0.82 6.49 -9.01
N SER A 679 0.02 6.95 -9.93
CA SER A 679 1.46 7.13 -9.70
C SER A 679 2.07 8.09 -10.71
N ARG A 680 2.89 9.03 -10.24
CA ARG A 680 3.71 9.91 -11.09
C ARG A 680 4.77 9.14 -11.86
N ILE A 681 5.29 8.07 -11.26
CA ILE A 681 6.37 7.23 -11.79
C ILE A 681 5.83 6.24 -12.82
N PHE A 682 4.67 5.63 -12.53
CA PHE A 682 4.13 4.50 -13.29
C PHE A 682 2.89 4.86 -14.12
N ALA A 683 3.07 5.77 -15.07
CA ALA A 683 1.96 6.44 -15.74
C ALA A 683 1.70 5.97 -17.18
N HIS A 684 1.82 4.67 -17.45
CA HIS A 684 1.62 4.09 -18.80
C HIS A 684 0.28 4.49 -19.45
N GLN A 685 -0.79 4.67 -18.66
CA GLN A 685 -2.10 5.11 -19.18
C GLN A 685 -2.04 6.48 -19.87
N LEU A 686 -1.15 7.37 -19.42
CA LEU A 686 -0.97 8.72 -19.95
C LEU A 686 0.18 8.79 -20.97
N ASP A 687 1.25 8.04 -20.77
CA ASP A 687 2.39 7.94 -21.69
C ASP A 687 2.81 6.48 -21.87
N PRO A 688 2.61 5.87 -23.05
CA PRO A 688 2.94 4.46 -23.31
C PRO A 688 4.45 4.14 -23.25
N ASN A 689 5.32 5.16 -23.13
CA ASN A 689 6.75 4.94 -22.90
C ASN A 689 7.11 4.77 -21.41
N LEU A 690 6.19 5.09 -20.50
CA LEU A 690 6.34 4.85 -19.06
C LEU A 690 5.75 3.50 -18.69
N PRO A 691 6.30 2.78 -17.70
CA PRO A 691 5.79 1.48 -17.32
C PRO A 691 4.50 1.58 -16.49
N ASN A 692 3.73 0.48 -16.45
CA ASN A 692 2.77 0.24 -15.37
C ASN A 692 3.52 -0.04 -14.05
N PRO A 693 2.87 0.05 -12.88
CA PRO A 693 3.53 -0.30 -11.62
C PRO A 693 4.10 -1.72 -11.68
N PRO A 694 5.27 -1.98 -11.04
CA PRO A 694 5.91 -3.29 -11.07
C PRO A 694 4.97 -4.36 -10.54
N ALA A 695 5.13 -5.60 -11.01
CA ALA A 695 4.35 -6.72 -10.51
C ALA A 695 4.46 -6.84 -8.98
N GLY A 696 3.35 -7.16 -8.31
CA GLY A 696 3.30 -7.23 -6.85
C GLY A 696 2.98 -5.90 -6.15
N SER A 697 2.48 -4.89 -6.87
CA SER A 697 1.98 -3.64 -6.28
C SER A 697 0.48 -3.74 -5.95
N LEU A 698 0.10 -3.38 -4.73
CA LEU A 698 -1.27 -3.45 -4.22
C LEU A 698 -2.00 -2.11 -4.39
N ALA A 699 -3.13 -2.11 -5.09
CA ALA A 699 -4.02 -0.95 -5.16
C ALA A 699 -4.71 -0.70 -3.81
N GLY A 700 -5.03 0.56 -3.51
CA GLY A 700 -5.77 0.94 -2.30
C GLY A 700 -7.09 0.16 -2.11
N GLY A 701 -7.81 -0.09 -3.21
CA GLY A 701 -9.04 -0.87 -3.21
C GLY A 701 -10.30 -0.03 -3.07
N PRO A 702 -11.48 -0.66 -2.96
CA PRO A 702 -12.74 0.05 -2.97
C PRO A 702 -12.88 1.02 -1.80
N ASN A 703 -13.32 2.25 -2.10
CA ASN A 703 -13.54 3.32 -1.15
C ASN A 703 -14.96 3.89 -1.32
N ALA A 704 -15.86 3.55 -0.40
CA ALA A 704 -17.25 3.96 -0.45
C ALA A 704 -17.47 5.46 -0.21
N ALA A 705 -16.46 6.18 0.30
CA ALA A 705 -16.52 7.63 0.49
C ALA A 705 -16.21 8.43 -0.78
N LEU A 706 -15.69 7.80 -1.85
CA LEU A 706 -15.39 8.42 -3.14
C LEU A 706 -14.62 9.74 -3.01
N GLN A 707 -13.48 9.69 -2.33
CA GLN A 707 -12.72 10.88 -1.89
C GLN A 707 -11.83 11.49 -3.00
N ASP A 708 -12.03 11.07 -4.25
CA ASP A 708 -11.43 11.71 -5.42
C ASP A 708 -12.50 12.11 -6.45
N PRO A 709 -12.33 13.24 -7.17
CA PRO A 709 -13.34 13.74 -8.10
C PRO A 709 -13.70 12.74 -9.21
N TYR A 710 -12.72 11.97 -9.69
CA TYR A 710 -12.91 11.01 -10.78
C TYR A 710 -13.82 9.86 -10.35
N ALA A 711 -13.53 9.23 -9.21
CA ALA A 711 -14.34 8.19 -8.60
C ALA A 711 -15.70 8.72 -8.17
N ALA A 712 -15.78 9.92 -7.59
CA ALA A 712 -17.05 10.53 -7.19
C ALA A 712 -18.00 10.72 -8.38
N GLN A 713 -17.47 11.18 -9.52
CA GLN A 713 -18.22 11.34 -10.75
C GLN A 713 -18.63 9.99 -11.36
N LEU A 714 -17.70 9.03 -11.39
CA LEU A 714 -17.88 7.77 -12.11
C LEU A 714 -18.72 6.75 -11.31
N LEU A 715 -18.56 6.71 -9.99
CA LEU A 715 -19.03 5.64 -9.12
C LEU A 715 -20.13 6.10 -8.15
N ALA A 716 -20.75 7.25 -8.38
CA ALA A 716 -21.83 7.76 -7.54
C ALA A 716 -22.92 6.69 -7.30
N GLY A 717 -23.17 6.37 -6.02
CA GLY A 717 -24.16 5.37 -5.62
C GLY A 717 -23.70 3.91 -5.76
N CYS A 718 -22.42 3.66 -6.01
CA CYS A 718 -21.83 2.32 -5.98
C CYS A 718 -22.15 1.57 -4.67
N LYS A 719 -22.23 0.25 -4.76
CA LYS A 719 -22.15 -0.62 -3.58
C LYS A 719 -20.69 -0.70 -3.12
N PRO A 720 -20.42 -0.89 -1.82
CA PRO A 720 -19.06 -0.80 -1.28
C PRO A 720 -17.97 -1.54 -2.10
N MET A 721 -18.19 -2.79 -2.50
CA MET A 721 -17.21 -3.55 -3.31
C MET A 721 -17.07 -3.07 -4.77
N PHE A 722 -18.03 -2.29 -5.28
CA PHE A 722 -18.00 -1.67 -6.61
C PHE A 722 -17.42 -0.26 -6.60
N CYS A 723 -17.09 0.31 -5.44
CA CYS A 723 -16.53 1.66 -5.31
C CYS A 723 -15.02 1.69 -5.62
N TYR A 724 -14.61 1.08 -6.73
CA TYR A 724 -13.24 1.05 -7.23
C TYR A 724 -13.22 1.16 -8.76
N VAL A 725 -12.19 1.81 -9.30
CA VAL A 725 -11.90 1.85 -10.74
C VAL A 725 -10.40 1.79 -11.01
N ASP A 726 -9.98 0.96 -11.96
CA ASP A 726 -8.57 0.86 -12.36
C ASP A 726 -8.19 1.97 -13.34
N ASP A 727 -8.10 3.20 -12.83
CA ASP A 727 -7.73 4.40 -13.59
C ASP A 727 -6.73 5.26 -12.81
N ILE A 728 -5.78 5.84 -13.53
CA ILE A 728 -4.69 6.65 -12.95
C ILE A 728 -5.22 7.92 -12.28
N ASN A 729 -6.42 8.40 -12.63
CA ASN A 729 -7.01 9.57 -12.00
C ASN A 729 -7.72 9.26 -10.68
N SER A 730 -7.96 7.98 -10.35
CA SER A 730 -8.64 7.59 -9.11
C SER A 730 -7.65 7.36 -7.97
N TYR A 731 -7.09 8.44 -7.42
CA TYR A 731 -6.17 8.32 -6.29
C TYR A 731 -6.83 7.75 -5.01
N ALA A 732 -8.13 7.98 -4.80
CA ALA A 732 -8.80 7.51 -3.57
C ALA A 732 -9.19 6.02 -3.60
N THR A 733 -9.11 5.35 -4.76
CA THR A 733 -9.40 3.92 -4.90
C THR A 733 -8.23 3.11 -5.47
N ASN A 734 -7.35 3.72 -6.26
CA ASN A 734 -6.39 3.00 -7.09
C ASN A 734 -4.95 3.50 -6.96
N GLU A 735 -4.57 4.21 -5.90
CA GLU A 735 -3.17 4.62 -5.71
C GLU A 735 -2.24 3.42 -5.40
N VAL A 736 -0.92 3.65 -5.42
CA VAL A 736 0.09 2.78 -4.81
C VAL A 736 0.51 3.35 -3.46
N ALA A 737 0.90 2.53 -2.48
CA ALA A 737 1.49 3.05 -1.24
C ALA A 737 2.40 2.03 -0.54
N ILE A 738 3.44 2.53 0.14
CA ILE A 738 4.41 1.70 0.86
C ILE A 738 3.77 0.90 2.00
N ASN A 739 2.78 1.45 2.71
CA ASN A 739 2.07 0.77 3.79
C ASN A 739 1.13 -0.34 3.30
N TRP A 740 0.58 -0.20 2.10
CA TRP A 740 -0.24 -1.23 1.46
C TRP A 740 0.65 -2.36 0.95
N ASN A 741 1.75 -2.02 0.31
CA ASN A 741 2.71 -3.00 -0.19
C ASN A 741 3.47 -3.71 0.92
N SER A 742 3.71 -3.09 2.07
CA SER A 742 4.37 -3.73 3.21
C SER A 742 3.45 -4.76 3.87
N ALA A 743 2.16 -4.46 3.94
CA ALA A 743 1.14 -5.40 4.36
C ALA A 743 1.09 -6.61 3.39
N LEU A 744 1.03 -6.34 2.07
CA LEU A 744 1.06 -7.39 1.05
C LEU A 744 2.32 -8.24 1.16
N ALA A 745 3.50 -7.65 1.30
CA ALA A 745 4.77 -8.35 1.41
C ALA A 745 4.82 -9.29 2.62
N TRP A 746 4.29 -8.83 3.77
CA TRP A 746 4.17 -9.65 4.97
C TRP A 746 3.25 -10.86 4.72
N LEU A 747 2.05 -10.63 4.20
CA LEU A 747 1.08 -11.71 3.96
C LEU A 747 1.59 -12.67 2.88
N ALA A 748 2.13 -12.17 1.78
CA ALA A 748 2.71 -12.98 0.72
C ALA A 748 3.86 -13.85 1.25
N SER A 749 4.70 -13.33 2.15
CA SER A 749 5.73 -14.14 2.80
C SER A 749 5.12 -15.23 3.67
N PHE A 750 4.11 -14.93 4.49
CA PHE A 750 3.40 -15.94 5.28
C PHE A 750 2.82 -17.05 4.39
N LEU A 751 2.14 -16.68 3.30
CA LEU A 751 1.49 -17.61 2.38
C LEU A 751 2.50 -18.51 1.66
N ALA A 752 3.63 -17.94 1.22
CA ALA A 752 4.72 -18.68 0.61
C ALA A 752 5.27 -19.77 1.55
N ASP A 753 5.34 -19.48 2.85
CA ASP A 753 5.83 -20.45 3.83
C ASP A 753 4.84 -21.59 4.12
N GLN A 754 3.58 -21.51 3.65
CA GLN A 754 2.59 -22.56 3.89
C GLN A 754 2.79 -23.78 2.98
N GLY A 755 3.51 -23.64 1.86
CA GLY A 755 3.68 -24.71 0.88
C GLY A 755 2.34 -25.30 0.45
N ASP A 756 2.18 -26.61 0.60
CA ASP A 756 0.91 -27.29 0.30
C ASP A 756 -0.23 -26.99 1.30
N ALA A 757 -0.03 -26.17 2.34
CA ALA A 757 -0.97 -25.98 3.44
C ALA A 757 -1.44 -27.31 4.06
N GLY A 758 -0.49 -28.24 4.22
CA GLY A 758 -0.73 -29.59 4.73
C GLY A 758 -1.28 -29.63 6.16
N ALA A 759 -1.60 -30.84 6.64
CA ALA A 759 -2.01 -31.02 8.02
C ALA A 759 -0.88 -30.59 8.98
N VAL A 760 -1.23 -29.84 10.01
CA VAL A 760 -0.26 -29.38 11.02
C VAL A 760 0.17 -30.58 11.86
N PRO A 761 1.44 -31.01 11.83
CA PRO A 761 1.87 -32.19 12.55
C PRO A 761 1.82 -31.95 14.06
N ALA A 762 1.52 -33.01 14.82
CA ALA A 762 1.62 -32.97 16.27
C ALA A 762 3.09 -32.82 16.68
N GLN A 763 3.35 -32.03 17.73
CA GLN A 763 4.69 -31.85 18.26
C GLN A 763 5.19 -33.16 18.89
N SER A 764 6.41 -33.55 18.52
CA SER A 764 7.03 -34.81 18.95
C SER A 764 8.28 -34.60 19.81
N CYS A 765 8.51 -33.36 20.25
CA CYS A 765 9.53 -33.04 21.24
C CYS A 765 9.04 -31.99 22.24
N ALA A 766 9.68 -31.98 23.41
CA ALA A 766 9.63 -30.90 24.38
C ALA A 766 11.04 -30.34 24.58
N ALA A 767 11.17 -29.04 24.72
CA ALA A 767 12.45 -28.38 24.93
C ALA A 767 12.41 -27.46 26.15
N THR A 768 13.52 -27.38 26.88
CA THR A 768 13.73 -26.40 27.94
C THR A 768 15.01 -25.63 27.67
N TYR A 769 14.96 -24.31 27.84
CA TYR A 769 16.12 -23.42 27.82
C TYR A 769 16.24 -22.78 29.19
N GLN A 770 17.26 -23.19 29.95
CA GLN A 770 17.43 -22.77 31.33
C GLN A 770 18.75 -22.04 31.52
N VAL A 771 18.68 -20.77 31.93
CA VAL A 771 19.84 -19.99 32.37
C VAL A 771 20.13 -20.32 33.84
N HIS A 772 21.30 -20.89 34.13
CA HIS A 772 21.70 -21.30 35.48
C HIS A 772 22.44 -20.21 36.26
N GLY A 773 22.86 -19.14 35.59
CA GLY A 773 23.53 -18.01 36.18
C GLY A 773 24.10 -17.08 35.12
N GLY A 774 24.31 -15.83 35.47
CA GLY A 774 24.92 -14.83 34.61
C GLY A 774 25.82 -13.88 35.39
N TRP A 775 26.73 -13.26 34.67
CA TRP A 775 27.61 -12.18 35.10
C TRP A 775 27.49 -11.03 34.08
N PRO A 776 28.09 -9.85 34.32
CA PRO A 776 27.81 -8.66 33.52
C PRO A 776 27.89 -8.85 32.00
N ASP A 777 28.82 -9.67 31.52
CA ASP A 777 29.04 -9.90 30.08
C ASP A 777 28.72 -11.33 29.63
N GLY A 778 28.13 -12.19 30.47
CA GLY A 778 27.92 -13.58 30.06
C GLY A 778 26.95 -14.39 30.90
N PHE A 779 26.59 -15.56 30.38
CA PHE A 779 25.60 -16.45 30.97
C PHE A 779 25.94 -17.92 30.71
N ASN A 780 25.51 -18.77 31.64
CA ASN A 780 25.59 -20.22 31.52
C ASN A 780 24.19 -20.79 31.32
N THR A 781 24.00 -21.53 30.23
CA THR A 781 22.71 -22.10 29.84
C THR A 781 22.80 -23.60 29.64
N GLN A 782 21.72 -24.30 29.97
CA GLN A 782 21.45 -25.67 29.52
C GLN A 782 20.21 -25.71 28.63
N VAL A 783 20.31 -26.47 27.54
CA VAL A 783 19.19 -26.78 26.66
C VAL A 783 18.93 -28.28 26.74
N THR A 784 17.72 -28.66 27.14
CA THR A 784 17.29 -30.06 27.20
C THR A 784 16.23 -30.31 26.15
N ILE A 785 16.40 -31.36 25.35
CA ILE A 785 15.42 -31.84 24.39
C ILE A 785 14.94 -33.21 24.83
N ARG A 786 13.62 -33.37 24.96
CA ARG A 786 12.96 -34.64 25.23
C ARG A 786 12.19 -35.08 23.99
N ASN A 787 12.37 -36.33 23.58
CA ASN A 787 11.55 -36.96 22.56
C ASN A 787 10.20 -37.37 23.18
N THR A 788 9.12 -36.70 22.78
CA THR A 788 7.75 -37.02 23.21
C THR A 788 6.99 -37.85 22.17
N GLY A 789 7.60 -38.12 21.01
CA GLY A 789 7.09 -39.01 19.99
C GLY A 789 7.24 -40.50 20.33
N THR A 790 6.76 -41.35 19.41
CA THR A 790 6.74 -42.82 19.56
C THR A 790 7.94 -43.52 18.96
N SER A 791 8.76 -42.81 18.17
CA SER A 791 9.91 -43.35 17.46
C SER A 791 11.21 -42.73 17.95
N ALA A 792 12.32 -43.48 17.93
CA ALA A 792 13.62 -42.94 18.30
C ALA A 792 14.10 -41.89 17.28
N VAL A 793 14.62 -40.78 17.77
CA VAL A 793 15.34 -39.79 16.94
C VAL A 793 16.77 -40.28 16.75
N ASN A 794 17.21 -40.43 15.50
CA ASN A 794 18.57 -40.85 15.14
C ASN A 794 19.28 -39.71 14.41
N GLY A 795 20.26 -39.11 15.06
CA GLY A 795 20.80 -37.82 14.66
C GLY A 795 19.86 -36.69 15.08
N TRP A 796 20.40 -35.67 15.73
CA TRP A 796 19.60 -34.51 16.13
C TRP A 796 20.31 -33.21 15.80
N THR A 797 19.50 -32.27 15.34
CA THR A 797 19.84 -30.87 15.10
C THR A 797 18.82 -30.02 15.82
N VAL A 798 19.29 -29.20 16.75
CA VAL A 798 18.47 -28.24 17.48
C VAL A 798 18.75 -26.85 16.91
N ARG A 799 17.70 -26.11 16.59
CA ARG A 799 17.82 -24.72 16.13
C ARG A 799 16.91 -23.79 16.94
N TYR A 800 17.45 -22.64 17.31
CA TYR A 800 16.72 -21.50 17.88
C TYR A 800 17.43 -20.19 17.50
N ALA A 801 16.77 -19.06 17.71
CA ALA A 801 17.35 -17.74 17.47
C ALA A 801 17.41 -16.91 18.75
N PHE A 802 18.48 -16.15 18.90
CA PHE A 802 18.55 -15.06 19.86
C PHE A 802 17.76 -13.85 19.36
N THR A 803 17.17 -13.07 20.27
CA THR A 803 16.39 -11.87 19.91
C THR A 803 17.23 -10.59 19.92
N GLY A 804 18.45 -10.61 20.46
CA GLY A 804 19.33 -9.46 20.53
C GLY A 804 20.75 -9.78 20.04
N ASP A 805 21.74 -9.27 20.75
CA ASP A 805 23.16 -9.28 20.39
C ASP A 805 23.96 -10.40 21.08
N GLN A 806 23.28 -11.44 21.56
CA GLN A 806 23.92 -12.57 22.23
C GLN A 806 24.82 -13.38 21.30
N LYS A 807 25.94 -13.88 21.85
CA LYS A 807 26.89 -14.75 21.13
C LYS A 807 27.22 -16.01 21.92
N VAL A 808 27.27 -17.16 21.26
CA VAL A 808 27.80 -18.40 21.86
C VAL A 808 29.33 -18.31 21.90
N GLU A 809 29.92 -18.51 23.08
CA GLU A 809 31.38 -18.51 23.27
C GLU A 809 31.95 -19.92 23.40
N GLN A 810 31.28 -20.78 24.18
CA GLN A 810 31.68 -22.16 24.40
C GLN A 810 30.43 -23.04 24.49
N ALA A 811 30.56 -24.31 24.09
CA ALA A 811 29.51 -25.30 24.24
C ALA A 811 30.11 -26.67 24.57
N TRP A 812 29.32 -27.52 25.22
CA TRP A 812 29.69 -28.90 25.53
C TRP A 812 28.52 -29.85 25.27
N THR A 813 28.85 -31.12 25.04
CA THR A 813 27.87 -32.20 24.72
C THR A 813 27.13 -32.01 23.38
N ALA A 814 27.49 -31.00 22.59
CA ALA A 814 26.99 -30.75 21.23
C ALA A 814 28.04 -30.04 20.38
N GLN A 815 27.95 -30.17 19.05
CA GLN A 815 28.62 -29.26 18.11
C GLN A 815 27.71 -28.05 17.89
N VAL A 816 28.13 -26.86 18.32
CA VAL A 816 27.31 -25.64 18.24
C VAL A 816 27.94 -24.65 17.28
N SER A 817 27.12 -24.05 16.43
CA SER A 817 27.48 -22.96 15.53
C SER A 817 26.45 -21.85 15.61
N GLN A 818 26.86 -20.62 15.34
CA GLN A 818 25.97 -19.47 15.27
C GLN A 818 26.22 -18.69 13.97
N SER A 819 25.14 -18.41 13.24
CA SER A 819 25.14 -17.51 12.09
C SER A 819 24.11 -16.41 12.33
N GLY A 820 24.53 -15.14 12.29
CA GLY A 820 23.69 -14.02 12.74
C GLY A 820 23.17 -14.27 14.17
N ALA A 821 21.85 -14.31 14.30
CA ALA A 821 21.14 -14.62 15.54
C ALA A 821 20.84 -16.12 15.75
N THR A 822 20.95 -16.94 14.71
CA THR A 822 20.55 -18.35 14.75
C THR A 822 21.66 -19.21 15.36
N VAL A 823 21.31 -19.98 16.38
CA VAL A 823 22.15 -21.04 16.95
C VAL A 823 21.70 -22.39 16.42
N THR A 824 22.66 -23.19 15.92
CA THR A 824 22.44 -24.58 15.49
C THR A 824 23.34 -25.50 16.30
N ALA A 825 22.74 -26.43 17.05
CA ALA A 825 23.43 -27.46 17.82
C ALA A 825 23.19 -28.86 17.23
N ARG A 826 24.25 -29.65 17.04
CA ARG A 826 24.18 -31.01 16.49
C ARG A 826 24.78 -32.04 17.43
N ASN A 827 24.32 -33.28 17.30
CA ASN A 827 24.82 -34.38 18.11
C ASN A 827 26.31 -34.68 17.85
N LEU A 828 26.97 -35.18 18.89
CA LEU A 828 28.26 -35.84 18.80
C LEU A 828 28.07 -37.32 18.42
N ALA A 829 29.16 -38.02 18.11
CA ALA A 829 29.12 -39.41 17.69
C ALA A 829 28.46 -40.35 18.71
N TYR A 830 28.57 -40.06 20.02
CA TYR A 830 28.08 -40.93 21.09
C TYR A 830 26.65 -40.65 21.57
N ASN A 831 26.07 -39.48 21.24
CA ASN A 831 24.77 -39.06 21.79
C ASN A 831 23.72 -38.77 20.70
N GLY A 832 23.88 -39.32 19.50
CA GLY A 832 22.96 -39.09 18.38
C GLY A 832 21.57 -39.71 18.53
N LYS A 833 21.36 -40.64 19.47
CA LYS A 833 20.07 -41.34 19.63
C LYS A 833 19.27 -40.78 20.81
N ILE A 834 18.03 -40.35 20.56
CA ILE A 834 17.06 -39.99 21.60
C ILE A 834 15.89 -40.99 21.56
N PRO A 835 15.84 -42.00 22.45
CA PRO A 835 14.72 -42.96 22.46
C PRO A 835 13.40 -42.26 22.82
N PRO A 836 12.24 -42.84 22.49
CA PRO A 836 10.94 -42.34 22.96
C PRO A 836 10.94 -42.12 24.48
N GLY A 837 10.50 -40.95 24.92
CA GLY A 837 10.51 -40.52 26.32
C GLY A 837 11.89 -40.13 26.88
N GLY A 838 12.98 -40.41 26.15
CA GLY A 838 14.35 -40.05 26.50
C GLY A 838 14.67 -38.58 26.21
N SER A 839 15.80 -38.12 26.75
CA SER A 839 16.25 -36.75 26.61
C SER A 839 17.75 -36.66 26.31
N ILE A 840 18.15 -35.55 25.68
CA ILE A 840 19.52 -35.07 25.63
C ILE A 840 19.61 -33.69 26.26
N THR A 841 20.77 -33.37 26.81
CA THR A 841 21.06 -32.05 27.35
C THR A 841 22.44 -31.62 26.87
N PHE A 842 22.53 -30.39 26.37
CA PHE A 842 23.79 -29.73 26.09
C PHE A 842 23.82 -28.39 26.80
N GLY A 843 25.02 -27.88 27.04
CA GLY A 843 25.18 -26.57 27.67
C GLY A 843 26.07 -25.65 26.87
N LEU A 844 25.94 -24.36 27.15
CA LEU A 844 26.73 -23.31 26.53
C LEU A 844 27.06 -22.20 27.52
N LEU A 845 28.21 -21.57 27.31
CA LEU A 845 28.50 -20.23 27.79
C LEU A 845 28.21 -19.26 26.65
N GLY A 846 27.42 -18.24 26.94
CA GLY A 846 27.12 -17.16 26.01
C GLY A 846 27.53 -15.80 26.55
N LYS A 847 27.81 -14.87 25.65
CA LYS A 847 27.98 -13.46 25.95
C LYS A 847 26.61 -12.78 25.99
N ALA A 848 26.25 -12.18 27.12
CA ALA A 848 25.09 -11.30 27.22
C ALA A 848 25.51 -9.95 26.65
N GLY A 849 24.95 -9.55 25.51
CA GLY A 849 25.24 -8.24 24.96
C GLY A 849 24.52 -7.11 25.72
N THR A 850 24.25 -6.00 25.04
CA THR A 850 23.63 -4.80 25.63
C THR A 850 22.10 -4.78 25.53
N LEU A 851 21.52 -5.70 24.75
CA LEU A 851 20.09 -5.80 24.52
C LEU A 851 19.42 -6.81 25.46
N ALA A 852 18.08 -6.86 25.44
CA ALA A 852 17.32 -7.82 26.22
C ALA A 852 17.76 -9.27 25.90
N ASN A 853 17.88 -10.11 26.94
CA ASN A 853 18.27 -11.52 26.83
C ASN A 853 17.18 -12.47 27.36
N PRO A 854 15.97 -12.47 26.76
CA PRO A 854 14.93 -13.43 27.10
C PRO A 854 15.29 -14.84 26.61
N ALA A 855 14.73 -15.86 27.26
CA ALA A 855 14.82 -17.23 26.75
C ALA A 855 14.07 -17.35 25.39
N PRO A 856 14.62 -18.06 24.39
CA PRO A 856 13.93 -18.30 23.13
C PRO A 856 12.56 -18.96 23.33
N ASN A 857 11.56 -18.53 22.57
CA ASN A 857 10.21 -19.09 22.58
C ASN A 857 9.91 -20.02 21.39
N LEU A 858 10.92 -20.27 20.55
CA LEU A 858 10.90 -21.27 19.49
C LEU A 858 12.21 -22.07 19.53
N ILE A 859 12.08 -23.38 19.73
CA ILE A 859 13.18 -24.34 19.64
C ILE A 859 12.71 -25.48 18.75
N THR A 860 13.47 -25.79 17.71
CA THR A 860 13.15 -26.88 16.77
C THR A 860 14.11 -28.05 16.95
N LEU A 861 13.62 -29.26 16.71
CA LEU A 861 14.37 -30.51 16.62
C LEU A 861 14.18 -31.08 15.21
N ASN A 862 15.26 -31.13 14.43
CA ASN A 862 15.25 -31.59 13.04
C ASN A 862 14.16 -30.90 12.18
N GLY A 863 13.95 -29.60 12.41
CA GLY A 863 12.96 -28.77 11.71
C GLY A 863 11.59 -28.68 12.39
N ALA A 864 11.22 -29.63 13.26
CA ALA A 864 9.93 -29.61 13.94
C ALA A 864 10.00 -28.84 15.28
N ALA A 865 9.04 -27.95 15.57
CA ALA A 865 9.03 -27.22 16.83
C ALA A 865 8.71 -28.12 18.03
N CYS A 866 9.44 -27.91 19.11
CA CYS A 866 9.19 -28.53 20.39
C CYS A 866 8.19 -27.73 21.23
N THR A 867 7.45 -28.41 22.10
CA THR A 867 6.69 -27.75 23.16
C THR A 867 7.66 -27.10 24.14
N LEU A 868 7.32 -25.90 24.61
CA LEU A 868 8.06 -25.17 25.63
C LEU A 868 7.21 -25.07 26.92
N PRO A 869 7.85 -25.00 28.10
CA PRO A 869 7.17 -24.92 29.40
C PRO A 869 6.45 -23.58 29.65
#